data_AF-A0A1I5RB01-F1
#
_entry.id   AF-A0A1I5RB01-F1
#
_cell.length_a   1.000
_cell.length_b   1.000
_cell.length_c   1.000
_cell.angle_alpha   90.00
_cell.angle_beta   90.00
_cell.angle_gamma   90.00
#
_symmetry.space_group_name_H-M   'P 1'
#
loop_
_entity.id
_entity.type
_entity.pdbx_description
1 polymer ?
#
loop_
_entity_poly.entity_id
_entity_poly.type
_entity_poly.pdbx_seq_one_letter_code
_entity_poly.pdbx_strand_id
1 'polypeptide(L)'
;MKRHNYLLFFFLLAGSQNLLAQNINGYKVYVSRLYATTLYFHDAYTKYNFGETTCPYKFNSLLGDEKSIALETSNNVTEPYTLYVTEGGRKHKFTIIYKEHLEDAERDIYFTDLDLVAQLSKAPVNEPVAASFNAEAPKNETPAAVQATAETTENNEAKYTDLVRRANNAFTSSRYEDALKFYTAALALKPDDIYLNTQVQVIQKNIATAKIEEENRRKDSSFQSYINAGDKTLNDKQYNAAKIAYGEALKIKPNDATALGRLKKLDENIAIDSLKTVQQEKEALYANYVMLGDTAISKGSYDAAKAAYNQALLVKPGDAVIASRLKNLNQQVITDSINEVNRKNADLYAAYINSAGKAFAEKIYGVAKSGYDSALLLKPGDEYANAQIKKIDDILAEQQRQARIAIEQQKNEALQKQYNDLISKADGAYSTAMYNDALDGYTKALTINRNDQYSKTKIAQAKKALEKKQLKLKLDSLNNIKYTAALKKADDAFDTKDFTNARSLYNSALAYKPNDDYINNRIAEIERTLTEEAIKKQAAKDSLNKINEISKKYTALIADAQKAYNEKDYTTARVMFSEAAGLKPGETEARNKIVIIDSELAEIAQKQIIQNKADSLIANGEIAMATQLYPLALDNFKAAMALNLPEQQYYLQRQVSYTQDQLNILEKQRQNEELKQHFDSAMSAYEKGKAALRYKDNYDQVLYYYRKYLDIVGNMDSATLEQSQYNLVNITKYVRTAITNINDELERKSVAGANKDTVHVKAPVAYAYYAPAIYYPNPKDPALGYVYRKYPDINFFSSPTDQKFDSLLNFNVQSNLIGREIMSLKPELELADSSNNVKLICQNINFKHNNVYFKFLVQNYDSTEFLTGRMLLSYKPNGSKDSVKLYPNYVASYPIILGGRQKVLVYVARPAVIADEENLHFEMVDRLDKLKLDVTIPGSAYNKSQGN
;
A
#
# COMPACT_ATOMS: atom_id res chain seq x y z
N MET A 1 44.97 -34.60 35.55
CA MET A 1 43.52 -34.37 35.38
C MET A 1 43.18 -34.81 33.94
N LYS A 2 42.71 -36.04 33.69
CA LYS A 2 41.27 -36.46 33.69
C LYS A 2 40.42 -35.36 33.02
N ARG A 3 39.96 -35.44 31.76
CA ARG A 3 39.35 -36.54 30.97
C ARG A 3 38.12 -37.17 31.64
N HIS A 4 36.99 -37.16 30.91
CA HIS A 4 35.69 -37.79 31.22
C HIS A 4 35.46 -39.00 30.29
N ASN A 5 34.38 -39.76 30.55
CA ASN A 5 33.94 -41.01 29.90
C ASN A 5 34.81 -42.25 30.26
N TYR A 6 34.30 -43.48 30.47
CA TYR A 6 32.92 -44.02 30.47
C TYR A 6 32.59 -44.64 31.88
N LEU A 7 32.01 -45.82 32.20
CA LEU A 7 31.54 -47.01 31.44
C LEU A 7 30.58 -47.94 32.28
N LEU A 8 29.25 -47.82 32.12
CA LEU A 8 28.20 -48.84 32.43
C LEU A 8 28.03 -49.23 33.95
N PHE A 9 27.08 -50.05 34.47
CA PHE A 9 25.96 -50.89 33.95
C PHE A 9 24.87 -51.22 35.04
N PHE A 10 23.56 -51.21 34.71
CA PHE A 10 22.40 -52.05 35.20
C PHE A 10 22.15 -52.26 36.74
N PHE A 11 21.01 -52.78 37.26
CA PHE A 11 19.75 -53.37 36.72
C PHE A 11 18.56 -53.08 37.69
N LEU A 12 17.33 -53.39 37.26
CA LEU A 12 16.04 -53.56 37.98
C LEU A 12 15.21 -52.28 38.23
N LEU A 13 13.86 -52.32 38.29
CA LEU A 13 12.84 -52.98 37.45
C LEU A 13 11.47 -52.37 37.83
N ALA A 14 10.38 -52.71 37.12
CA ALA A 14 8.99 -52.53 37.58
C ALA A 14 8.54 -51.11 37.99
N GLY A 15 8.50 -50.18 37.02
CA GLY A 15 7.84 -48.87 37.13
C GLY A 15 6.56 -48.71 36.29
N SER A 16 6.07 -49.79 35.68
CA SER A 16 4.94 -49.76 34.74
C SER A 16 3.59 -49.75 35.46
N GLN A 17 3.12 -48.58 35.88
CA GLN A 17 1.69 -48.33 36.11
C GLN A 17 1.21 -47.16 35.25
N ASN A 18 0.52 -47.54 34.18
CA ASN A 18 -0.44 -46.78 33.39
C ASN A 18 -0.75 -45.35 33.91
N LEU A 19 -0.40 -44.33 33.13
CA LEU A 19 -1.38 -43.26 32.95
C LEU A 19 -2.64 -43.96 32.40
N LEU A 20 -3.74 -43.88 33.15
CA LEU A 20 -5.00 -44.51 32.80
C LEU A 20 -5.38 -44.13 31.37
N ALA A 21 -5.65 -45.11 30.51
CA ALA A 21 -6.06 -44.87 29.14
C ALA A 21 -7.41 -44.14 29.12
N GLN A 22 -7.37 -42.82 28.96
CA GLN A 22 -8.55 -41.96 28.97
C GLN A 22 -9.33 -42.15 27.66
N ASN A 23 -10.26 -43.08 27.72
CA ASN A 23 -11.10 -43.50 26.63
C ASN A 23 -12.33 -42.57 26.53
N ILE A 24 -12.53 -41.93 25.38
CA ILE A 24 -13.81 -41.25 25.10
C ILE A 24 -14.87 -42.34 24.91
N ASN A 25 -16.02 -42.21 25.57
CA ASN A 25 -17.14 -43.16 25.44
C ASN A 25 -18.46 -42.42 25.21
N GLY A 26 -19.06 -42.61 24.03
CA GLY A 26 -20.40 -42.11 23.70
C GLY A 26 -20.47 -40.66 23.20
N TYR A 27 -19.33 -40.02 22.91
CA TYR A 27 -19.32 -38.69 22.29
C TYR A 27 -20.01 -38.74 20.91
N LYS A 28 -20.94 -37.82 20.67
CA LYS A 28 -21.73 -37.75 19.44
C LYS A 28 -20.96 -37.03 18.35
N VAL A 29 -20.84 -37.67 17.19
CA VAL A 29 -20.22 -37.11 15.98
C VAL A 29 -21.32 -36.99 14.92
N TYR A 30 -21.62 -35.77 14.50
CA TYR A 30 -22.60 -35.54 13.43
C TYR A 30 -21.91 -35.61 12.06
N VAL A 31 -22.53 -36.27 11.09
CA VAL A 31 -22.00 -36.46 9.72
C VAL A 31 -23.08 -36.12 8.70
N SER A 32 -22.69 -35.50 7.58
CA SER A 32 -23.60 -35.02 6.53
C SER A 32 -23.30 -35.66 5.16
N ARG A 33 -24.20 -35.44 4.22
CA ARG A 33 -24.00 -35.60 2.77
C ARG A 33 -23.25 -34.44 2.11
N LEU A 34 -23.26 -33.26 2.74
CA LEU A 34 -22.76 -32.02 2.17
C LEU A 34 -21.29 -31.74 2.55
N TYR A 35 -20.86 -32.25 3.70
CA TYR A 35 -19.53 -32.06 4.26
C TYR A 35 -19.07 -33.34 4.96
N ALA A 36 -17.77 -33.66 4.85
CA ALA A 36 -17.12 -34.63 5.71
C ALA A 36 -17.03 -34.10 7.14
N THR A 37 -16.91 -35.01 8.10
CA THR A 37 -16.60 -34.69 9.50
C THR A 37 -15.25 -35.28 9.87
N THR A 38 -14.29 -34.42 10.22
CA THR A 38 -12.93 -34.80 10.58
C THR A 38 -12.77 -34.91 12.10
N LEU A 39 -12.26 -36.05 12.56
CA LEU A 39 -11.85 -36.26 13.95
C LEU A 39 -10.32 -36.18 14.02
N TYR A 40 -9.79 -35.19 14.73
CA TYR A 40 -8.36 -35.01 14.96
C TYR A 40 -7.96 -35.54 16.33
N PHE A 41 -6.83 -36.24 16.40
CA PHE A 41 -6.37 -36.98 17.58
C PHE A 41 -5.02 -36.47 18.08
N HIS A 42 -4.74 -36.67 19.37
CA HIS A 42 -3.45 -36.26 19.97
C HIS A 42 -2.30 -37.11 19.43
N ASP A 43 -2.54 -38.40 19.20
CA ASP A 43 -1.61 -39.40 18.70
C ASP A 43 -2.09 -40.14 17.45
N ALA A 44 -1.18 -40.93 16.86
CA ALA A 44 -1.51 -41.74 15.70
C ALA A 44 -2.58 -42.79 16.04
N TYR A 45 -3.61 -42.89 15.21
CA TYR A 45 -4.57 -43.99 15.30
C TYR A 45 -3.99 -45.23 14.61
N THR A 46 -4.07 -46.38 15.30
CA THR A 46 -3.47 -47.65 14.86
C THR A 46 -4.52 -48.67 14.42
N LYS A 47 -5.79 -48.44 14.77
CA LYS A 47 -6.93 -49.27 14.35
C LYS A 47 -8.23 -48.50 14.51
N TYR A 48 -9.19 -48.74 13.62
CA TYR A 48 -10.59 -48.37 13.81
C TYR A 48 -11.49 -49.51 13.35
N ASN A 49 -12.74 -49.53 13.81
CA ASN A 49 -13.84 -50.27 13.16
C ASN A 49 -15.20 -49.67 13.54
N PHE A 50 -16.19 -49.86 12.67
CA PHE A 50 -17.58 -49.72 13.06
C PHE A 50 -18.04 -51.01 13.76
N GLY A 51 -19.00 -50.89 14.69
CA GLY A 51 -19.47 -52.03 15.51
C GLY A 51 -20.23 -53.12 14.75
N GLU A 52 -20.52 -52.91 13.47
CA GLU A 52 -21.36 -53.76 12.62
C GLU A 52 -20.67 -54.06 11.27
N THR A 53 -21.07 -55.15 10.62
CA THR A 53 -20.45 -55.65 9.38
C THR A 53 -20.83 -54.85 8.12
N THR A 54 -21.86 -54.00 8.17
CA THR A 54 -22.30 -53.16 7.04
C THR A 54 -22.51 -51.72 7.49
N CYS A 55 -21.50 -50.87 7.29
CA CYS A 55 -21.57 -49.45 7.64
C CYS A 55 -21.87 -48.57 6.40
N PRO A 56 -22.83 -47.62 6.47
CA PRO A 56 -23.15 -46.69 5.39
C PRO A 56 -22.24 -45.45 5.34
N TYR A 57 -21.28 -45.32 6.26
CA TYR A 57 -20.28 -44.25 6.29
C TYR A 57 -19.00 -44.71 5.61
N LYS A 58 -18.46 -43.87 4.72
CA LYS A 58 -17.11 -44.04 4.16
C LYS A 58 -16.08 -43.47 5.14
N PHE A 59 -14.94 -44.14 5.18
CA PHE A 59 -13.76 -43.72 5.93
C PHE A 59 -12.67 -43.32 4.93
N ASN A 60 -12.14 -42.11 5.08
CA ASN A 60 -10.96 -41.66 4.34
C ASN A 60 -9.84 -41.34 5.32
N SER A 61 -8.72 -42.06 5.24
CA SER A 61 -7.45 -41.62 5.85
C SER A 61 -6.86 -40.51 4.98
N LEU A 62 -6.68 -39.31 5.53
CA LEU A 62 -5.98 -38.24 4.82
C LEU A 62 -4.52 -38.68 4.57
N LEU A 63 -4.09 -38.62 3.31
CA LEU A 63 -2.83 -39.24 2.87
C LEU A 63 -1.60 -38.61 3.54
N GLY A 64 -1.09 -39.29 4.57
CA GLY A 64 0.08 -38.89 5.34
C GLY A 64 -0.21 -38.34 6.75
N ASP A 65 -1.48 -38.23 7.15
CA ASP A 65 -1.86 -37.86 8.52
C ASP A 65 -2.46 -39.05 9.29
N GLU A 66 -1.60 -39.74 10.04
CA GLU A 66 -2.02 -40.82 10.94
C GLU A 66 -2.77 -40.30 12.19
N LYS A 67 -2.93 -38.98 12.37
CA LYS A 67 -3.62 -38.36 13.52
C LYS A 67 -5.02 -37.83 13.18
N SER A 68 -5.59 -38.10 12.00
CA SER A 68 -6.97 -37.69 11.67
C SER A 68 -7.80 -38.72 10.89
N ILE A 69 -9.11 -38.70 11.14
CA ILE A 69 -10.11 -39.60 10.54
C ILE A 69 -11.23 -38.77 9.92
N ALA A 70 -11.41 -38.84 8.60
CA ALA A 70 -12.55 -38.24 7.92
C ALA A 70 -13.70 -39.25 7.76
N LEU A 71 -14.90 -38.82 8.15
CA LEU A 71 -16.16 -39.56 8.02
C LEU A 71 -17.09 -38.89 7.00
N GLU A 72 -17.58 -39.65 6.04
CA GLU A 72 -18.46 -39.19 4.97
C GLU A 72 -19.65 -40.14 4.79
N THR A 73 -20.79 -39.65 4.28
CA THR A 73 -21.81 -40.55 3.72
C THR A 73 -22.51 -39.95 2.51
N SER A 74 -22.98 -40.80 1.60
CA SER A 74 -23.86 -40.43 0.49
C SER A 74 -25.35 -40.66 0.79
N ASN A 75 -25.70 -41.10 2.01
CA ASN A 75 -27.05 -41.55 2.38
C ASN A 75 -27.62 -40.76 3.57
N ASN A 76 -28.94 -40.55 3.61
CA ASN A 76 -29.62 -40.09 4.82
C ASN A 76 -29.77 -41.31 5.74
N VAL A 77 -28.80 -41.49 6.65
CA VAL A 77 -28.76 -42.64 7.57
C VAL A 77 -29.58 -42.31 8.82
N THR A 78 -30.74 -42.96 9.02
CA THR A 78 -31.61 -42.65 10.17
C THR A 78 -31.07 -43.17 11.49
N GLU A 79 -30.36 -44.29 11.47
CA GLU A 79 -29.88 -44.98 12.67
C GLU A 79 -28.48 -44.52 13.11
N PRO A 80 -28.22 -44.42 14.43
CA PRO A 80 -26.91 -44.05 14.95
C PRO A 80 -25.93 -45.23 14.92
N TYR A 81 -24.73 -45.03 14.39
CA TYR A 81 -23.69 -46.07 14.31
C TYR A 81 -22.63 -45.91 15.40
N THR A 82 -22.06 -47.02 15.87
CA THR A 82 -20.89 -46.97 16.77
C THR A 82 -19.59 -47.08 15.98
N LEU A 83 -18.67 -46.12 16.17
CA LEU A 83 -17.29 -46.16 15.69
C LEU A 83 -16.33 -46.35 16.88
N TYR A 84 -15.42 -47.31 16.78
CA TYR A 84 -14.29 -47.46 17.70
C TYR A 84 -12.99 -47.02 17.04
N VAL A 85 -12.12 -46.32 17.77
CA VAL A 85 -10.80 -45.86 17.33
C VAL A 85 -9.75 -46.20 18.40
N THR A 86 -8.59 -46.70 18.00
CA THR A 86 -7.45 -46.97 18.88
C THR A 86 -6.33 -45.98 18.58
N GLU A 87 -5.94 -45.16 19.55
CA GLU A 87 -5.06 -43.99 19.40
C GLU A 87 -3.97 -44.01 20.48
N GLY A 88 -2.69 -44.15 20.10
CA GLY A 88 -1.59 -44.21 21.08
C GLY A 88 -1.74 -45.27 22.20
N GLY A 89 -2.59 -46.28 22.01
CA GLY A 89 -2.97 -47.28 23.02
C GLY A 89 -4.28 -47.02 23.77
N ARG A 90 -4.85 -45.80 23.69
CA ARG A 90 -6.21 -45.47 24.15
C ARG A 90 -7.25 -46.04 23.17
N LYS A 91 -8.48 -46.28 23.63
CA LYS A 91 -9.58 -46.91 22.86
C LYS A 91 -10.87 -46.10 23.01
N HIS A 92 -11.20 -45.35 21.99
CA HIS A 92 -12.32 -44.42 21.94
C HIS A 92 -13.55 -45.09 21.31
N LYS A 93 -14.75 -44.73 21.77
CA LYS A 93 -16.06 -45.14 21.26
C LYS A 93 -16.90 -43.89 20.97
N PHE A 94 -17.23 -43.67 19.71
CA PHE A 94 -18.04 -42.55 19.22
C PHE A 94 -19.41 -43.04 18.73
N THR A 95 -20.42 -42.17 18.85
CA THR A 95 -21.77 -42.39 18.30
C THR A 95 -21.95 -41.48 17.09
N ILE A 96 -21.97 -42.06 15.90
CA ILE A 96 -22.10 -41.38 14.61
C ILE A 96 -23.58 -41.17 14.30
N ILE A 97 -23.99 -39.94 14.01
CA ILE A 97 -25.39 -39.55 13.78
C ILE A 97 -25.49 -38.72 12.50
N TYR A 98 -26.47 -38.98 11.64
CA TYR A 98 -26.69 -38.14 10.47
C TYR A 98 -27.31 -36.77 10.83
N LYS A 99 -26.76 -35.68 10.27
CA LYS A 99 -27.33 -34.33 10.33
C LYS A 99 -27.19 -33.69 8.95
N GLU A 100 -28.29 -33.20 8.37
CA GLU A 100 -28.28 -32.72 6.98
C GLU A 100 -27.41 -31.47 6.80
N HIS A 101 -27.48 -30.53 7.73
CA HIS A 101 -26.60 -29.36 7.80
C HIS A 101 -25.74 -29.42 9.07
N LEU A 102 -24.41 -29.39 8.90
CA LEU A 102 -23.44 -29.28 9.98
C LEU A 102 -23.06 -27.82 10.21
N GLU A 103 -22.94 -27.44 11.47
CA GLU A 103 -22.33 -26.18 11.89
C GLU A 103 -20.79 -26.27 11.77
N ASP A 104 -20.10 -25.13 11.72
CA ASP A 104 -18.64 -25.07 11.52
C ASP A 104 -17.87 -25.90 12.56
N ALA A 105 -18.32 -25.89 13.82
CA ALA A 105 -17.73 -26.66 14.92
C ALA A 105 -18.12 -28.15 14.95
N GLU A 106 -19.06 -28.59 14.10
CA GLU A 106 -19.42 -30.01 13.96
C GLU A 106 -18.66 -30.70 12.81
N ARG A 107 -17.95 -29.92 11.98
CA ARG A 107 -17.20 -30.43 10.82
C ARG A 107 -15.78 -30.84 11.16
N ASP A 108 -15.08 -30.10 12.02
CA ASP A 108 -13.72 -30.41 12.43
C ASP A 108 -13.63 -30.48 13.97
N ILE A 109 -13.47 -31.69 14.50
CA ILE A 109 -13.58 -32.02 15.92
C ILE A 109 -12.21 -32.43 16.47
N TYR A 110 -11.69 -31.66 17.42
CA TYR A 110 -10.32 -31.79 17.92
C TYR A 110 -10.23 -32.47 19.29
N PHE A 111 -9.77 -33.72 19.31
CA PHE A 111 -9.37 -34.47 20.51
C PHE A 111 -7.85 -34.40 20.77
N THR A 112 -7.19 -33.37 20.24
CA THR A 112 -5.74 -33.12 20.37
C THR A 112 -5.33 -32.65 21.78
N ASP A 113 -6.29 -32.25 22.62
CA ASP A 113 -6.09 -31.82 24.00
C ASP A 113 -6.41 -32.97 24.98
N LEU A 114 -5.40 -33.41 25.73
CA LEU A 114 -5.54 -34.51 26.70
C LEU A 114 -6.37 -34.11 27.93
N ASP A 115 -6.41 -32.83 28.33
CA ASP A 115 -7.26 -32.38 29.44
C ASP A 115 -8.74 -32.31 29.01
N LEU A 116 -9.02 -32.08 27.73
CA LEU A 116 -10.36 -32.24 27.15
C LEU A 116 -10.77 -33.72 27.11
N VAL A 117 -9.88 -34.62 26.67
CA VAL A 117 -10.11 -36.08 26.71
C VAL A 117 -10.33 -36.57 28.15
N ALA A 118 -9.62 -36.01 29.15
CA ALA A 118 -9.81 -36.30 30.56
C ALA A 118 -11.19 -35.91 31.10
N GLN A 119 -11.84 -34.89 30.50
CA GLN A 119 -13.20 -34.47 30.84
C GLN A 119 -14.23 -35.35 30.13
N LEU A 120 -14.05 -35.60 28.83
CA LEU A 120 -14.95 -36.43 28.01
C LEU A 120 -15.03 -37.90 28.46
N SER A 121 -14.00 -38.42 29.15
CA SER A 121 -13.99 -39.79 29.68
C SER A 121 -14.83 -40.01 30.95
N LYS A 122 -15.45 -38.97 31.52
CA LYS A 122 -16.16 -39.02 32.82
C LYS A 122 -17.69 -38.94 32.76
N ALA A 123 -18.29 -38.97 31.57
CA ALA A 123 -19.75 -38.94 31.42
C ALA A 123 -20.39 -40.29 31.82
N PRO A 124 -21.47 -40.32 32.61
CA PRO A 124 -22.12 -41.56 33.03
C PRO A 124 -22.95 -42.20 31.91
N VAL A 125 -22.84 -43.52 31.76
CA VAL A 125 -23.64 -44.31 30.81
C VAL A 125 -24.80 -44.95 31.57
N ASN A 126 -26.04 -44.60 31.22
CA ASN A 126 -27.25 -45.26 31.72
C ASN A 126 -27.75 -46.27 30.68
N GLU A 127 -27.63 -47.57 30.97
CA GLU A 127 -28.26 -48.65 30.19
C GLU A 127 -29.69 -48.94 30.70
N PRO A 128 -30.72 -49.00 29.83
CA PRO A 128 -32.02 -49.52 30.20
C PRO A 128 -32.06 -51.05 30.13
N VAL A 129 -32.09 -51.65 31.32
CA VAL A 129 -32.38 -53.05 31.64
C VAL A 129 -33.36 -53.74 30.68
N ALA A 130 -33.03 -54.96 30.23
CA ALA A 130 -33.96 -55.84 29.54
C ALA A 130 -34.91 -56.56 30.52
N ALA A 131 -36.20 -56.63 30.18
CA ALA A 131 -37.19 -57.48 30.84
C ALA A 131 -38.15 -58.08 29.81
N SER A 132 -38.47 -59.37 29.96
CA SER A 132 -39.39 -60.11 29.11
C SER A 132 -40.84 -59.99 29.58
N PHE A 133 -41.81 -60.43 28.76
CA PHE A 133 -42.69 -61.56 29.14
C PHE A 133 -43.46 -62.10 27.92
N ASN A 134 -43.80 -63.40 27.96
CA ASN A 134 -44.57 -64.08 26.93
C ASN A 134 -46.07 -63.77 27.03
N ALA A 135 -46.79 -63.96 25.92
CA ALA A 135 -48.24 -64.10 25.90
C ALA A 135 -48.63 -65.32 25.05
N GLU A 136 -48.83 -66.46 25.71
CA GLU A 136 -49.41 -67.66 25.07
C GLU A 136 -50.94 -67.53 24.98
N ALA A 137 -51.52 -68.15 23.96
CA ALA A 137 -52.97 -68.19 23.77
C ALA A 137 -53.48 -69.64 23.77
N PRO A 138 -54.46 -69.99 24.61
CA PRO A 138 -55.32 -71.15 24.40
C PRO A 138 -56.62 -70.75 23.69
N LYS A 139 -57.18 -71.66 22.88
CA LYS A 139 -58.46 -71.47 22.20
C LYS A 139 -59.27 -72.77 22.17
N ASN A 140 -60.60 -72.59 22.23
CA ASN A 140 -61.65 -73.55 21.90
C ASN A 140 -61.81 -74.78 22.80
N GLU A 141 -63.03 -74.92 23.35
CA GLU A 141 -63.70 -76.23 23.46
C GLU A 141 -65.04 -76.15 22.69
N THR A 142 -65.69 -77.31 22.51
CA THR A 142 -66.88 -77.50 21.65
C THR A 142 -68.20 -77.25 22.39
N PRO A 143 -69.37 -77.40 21.71
CA PRO A 143 -70.06 -78.69 21.85
C PRO A 143 -70.76 -79.19 20.56
N ALA A 144 -71.26 -80.44 20.61
CA ALA A 144 -71.93 -81.13 19.51
C ALA A 144 -73.47 -80.95 19.51
N ALA A 145 -74.12 -81.38 18.42
CA ALA A 145 -75.57 -81.32 18.24
C ALA A 145 -76.27 -82.64 18.63
N VAL A 146 -77.51 -82.53 19.14
CA VAL A 146 -78.44 -83.66 19.35
C VAL A 146 -79.88 -83.18 19.11
N GLN A 147 -80.64 -83.88 18.27
CA GLN A 147 -82.08 -84.12 18.46
C GLN A 147 -82.58 -85.28 17.58
N ALA A 148 -83.70 -85.88 17.96
CA ALA A 148 -84.20 -87.12 17.38
C ALA A 148 -85.71 -87.08 17.10
N THR A 149 -86.12 -87.81 16.05
CA THR A 149 -87.43 -88.47 15.80
C THR A 149 -88.73 -87.65 15.91
N ALA A 150 -89.63 -87.88 14.95
CA ALA A 150 -90.93 -87.21 14.83
C ALA A 150 -92.11 -88.09 15.28
N GLU A 151 -93.25 -87.45 15.57
CA GLU A 151 -94.54 -88.09 15.83
C GLU A 151 -95.70 -87.29 15.19
N THR A 152 -96.90 -87.87 15.15
CA THR A 152 -97.86 -87.67 14.04
C THR A 152 -98.96 -86.61 14.23
N THR A 153 -99.74 -86.42 13.16
CA THR A 153 -100.28 -85.14 12.68
C THR A 153 -101.48 -84.57 13.44
N GLU A 154 -102.25 -85.39 14.16
CA GLU A 154 -103.56 -84.99 14.72
C GLU A 154 -103.47 -84.00 15.89
N ASN A 155 -102.28 -83.89 16.50
CA ASN A 155 -101.97 -82.98 17.60
C ASN A 155 -101.54 -81.56 17.12
N ASN A 156 -101.45 -81.34 15.80
CA ASN A 156 -100.75 -80.16 15.26
C ASN A 156 -101.55 -78.86 15.38
N GLU A 157 -102.89 -78.86 15.31
CA GLU A 157 -103.69 -77.62 15.36
C GLU A 157 -103.69 -76.96 16.75
N ALA A 158 -103.73 -77.78 17.82
CA ALA A 158 -103.62 -77.29 19.19
C ALA A 158 -102.19 -76.77 19.49
N LYS A 159 -101.17 -77.51 19.06
CA LYS A 159 -99.75 -77.07 19.15
C LYS A 159 -99.52 -75.76 18.39
N TYR A 160 -100.06 -75.63 17.18
CA TYR A 160 -100.01 -74.42 16.37
C TYR A 160 -100.53 -73.21 17.15
N THR A 161 -101.74 -73.34 17.70
CA THR A 161 -102.40 -72.26 18.45
C THR A 161 -101.61 -71.82 19.69
N ASP A 162 -101.03 -72.76 20.46
CA ASP A 162 -100.16 -72.40 21.59
C ASP A 162 -98.86 -71.72 21.16
N LEU A 163 -98.22 -72.21 20.08
CA LEU A 163 -96.98 -71.64 19.56
C LEU A 163 -97.18 -70.21 19.06
N VAL A 164 -98.24 -69.93 18.30
CA VAL A 164 -98.59 -68.56 17.86
C VAL A 164 -98.87 -67.66 19.06
N ARG A 165 -99.64 -68.13 20.06
CA ARG A 165 -99.91 -67.38 21.30
C ARG A 165 -98.63 -67.02 22.07
N ARG A 166 -97.66 -67.94 22.14
CA ARG A 166 -96.37 -67.74 22.82
C ARG A 166 -95.43 -66.85 22.02
N ALA A 167 -95.45 -66.95 20.69
CA ALA A 167 -94.70 -66.07 19.80
C ALA A 167 -95.19 -64.62 19.90
N ASN A 168 -96.52 -64.40 19.87
CA ASN A 168 -97.14 -63.10 20.10
C ASN A 168 -96.68 -62.49 21.44
N ASN A 169 -96.74 -63.26 22.53
CA ASN A 169 -96.29 -62.78 23.84
C ASN A 169 -94.80 -62.41 23.85
N ALA A 170 -93.93 -63.28 23.34
CA ALA A 170 -92.50 -63.02 23.26
C ALA A 170 -92.19 -61.77 22.41
N PHE A 171 -92.89 -61.60 21.29
CA PHE A 171 -92.76 -60.42 20.41
C PHE A 171 -93.16 -59.12 21.12
N THR A 172 -94.31 -59.10 21.79
CA THR A 172 -94.75 -57.93 22.59
C THR A 172 -93.86 -57.62 23.79
N SER A 173 -93.04 -58.58 24.23
CA SER A 173 -92.01 -58.40 25.28
C SER A 173 -90.63 -58.03 24.71
N SER A 174 -90.52 -57.73 23.41
CA SER A 174 -89.25 -57.51 22.68
C SER A 174 -88.24 -58.66 22.77
N ARG A 175 -88.68 -59.88 23.14
CA ARG A 175 -87.86 -61.09 23.16
C ARG A 175 -87.86 -61.70 21.76
N TYR A 176 -87.22 -61.00 20.83
CA TYR A 176 -87.32 -61.30 19.40
C TYR A 176 -86.78 -62.69 19.04
N GLU A 177 -85.73 -63.18 19.70
CA GLU A 177 -85.20 -64.54 19.52
C GLU A 177 -86.20 -65.64 19.98
N ASP A 178 -86.87 -65.44 21.13
CA ASP A 178 -87.93 -66.34 21.59
C ASP A 178 -89.13 -66.30 20.64
N ALA A 179 -89.51 -65.10 20.17
CA ALA A 179 -90.61 -64.91 19.23
C ALA A 179 -90.32 -65.59 17.88
N LEU A 180 -89.09 -65.45 17.37
CA LEU A 180 -88.62 -66.13 16.16
C LEU A 180 -88.75 -67.64 16.34
N LYS A 181 -88.27 -68.18 17.46
CA LYS A 181 -88.30 -69.61 17.77
C LYS A 181 -89.72 -70.18 17.85
N PHE A 182 -90.67 -69.44 18.43
CA PHE A 182 -92.07 -69.90 18.50
C PHE A 182 -92.83 -69.72 17.18
N TYR A 183 -92.59 -68.65 16.41
CA TYR A 183 -93.21 -68.48 15.09
C TYR A 183 -92.64 -69.44 14.03
N THR A 184 -91.34 -69.75 14.03
CA THR A 184 -90.78 -70.76 13.11
C THR A 184 -91.26 -72.17 13.47
N ALA A 185 -91.42 -72.48 14.75
CA ALA A 185 -92.07 -73.71 15.19
C ALA A 185 -93.55 -73.79 14.79
N ALA A 186 -94.28 -72.66 14.75
CA ALA A 186 -95.64 -72.61 14.23
C ALA A 186 -95.69 -72.78 12.70
N LEU A 187 -94.78 -72.14 11.95
CA LEU A 187 -94.63 -72.32 10.50
C LEU A 187 -94.26 -73.76 10.12
N ALA A 188 -93.50 -74.47 10.95
CA ALA A 188 -93.22 -75.89 10.74
C ALA A 188 -94.49 -76.78 10.81
N LEU A 189 -95.58 -76.27 11.37
CA LEU A 189 -96.89 -76.94 11.40
C LEU A 189 -97.85 -76.42 10.31
N LYS A 190 -97.71 -75.17 9.87
CA LYS A 190 -98.42 -74.56 8.73
C LYS A 190 -97.47 -73.66 7.90
N PRO A 191 -96.78 -74.20 6.89
CA PRO A 191 -95.78 -73.44 6.12
C PRO A 191 -96.38 -72.25 5.34
N ASP A 192 -97.61 -72.40 4.87
CA ASP A 192 -98.28 -71.43 3.99
C ASP A 192 -98.96 -70.27 4.73
N ASP A 193 -98.79 -70.13 6.05
CA ASP A 193 -99.38 -69.03 6.81
C ASP A 193 -98.66 -67.69 6.51
N ILE A 194 -99.33 -66.84 5.73
CA ILE A 194 -98.82 -65.54 5.26
C ILE A 194 -98.56 -64.58 6.43
N TYR A 195 -99.38 -64.63 7.48
CA TYR A 195 -99.21 -63.77 8.66
C TYR A 195 -97.93 -64.15 9.41
N LEU A 196 -97.72 -65.45 9.66
CA LEU A 196 -96.51 -65.94 10.32
C LEU A 196 -95.23 -65.66 9.53
N ASN A 197 -95.24 -65.90 8.22
CA ASN A 197 -94.11 -65.58 7.34
C ASN A 197 -93.75 -64.08 7.41
N THR A 198 -94.76 -63.21 7.45
CA THR A 198 -94.56 -61.75 7.61
C THR A 198 -93.97 -61.41 8.99
N GLN A 199 -94.48 -62.00 10.07
CA GLN A 199 -93.99 -61.76 11.43
C GLN A 199 -92.53 -62.22 11.62
N VAL A 200 -92.15 -63.36 11.03
CA VAL A 200 -90.77 -63.85 11.05
C VAL A 200 -89.80 -62.85 10.40
N GLN A 201 -90.16 -62.25 9.25
CA GLN A 201 -89.32 -61.24 8.60
C GLN A 201 -89.17 -59.96 9.45
N VAL A 202 -90.26 -59.48 10.07
CA VAL A 202 -90.23 -58.32 10.98
C VAL A 202 -89.30 -58.59 12.18
N ILE A 203 -89.37 -59.80 12.74
CA ILE A 203 -88.52 -60.21 13.86
C ILE A 203 -87.05 -60.35 13.47
N GLN A 204 -86.75 -60.96 12.31
CA GLN A 204 -85.38 -61.06 11.80
C GLN A 204 -84.76 -59.66 11.60
N LYS A 205 -85.55 -58.70 11.10
CA LYS A 205 -85.14 -57.30 11.01
C LYS A 205 -84.86 -56.69 12.39
N ASN A 206 -85.74 -56.87 13.37
CA ASN A 206 -85.56 -56.32 14.71
C ASN A 206 -84.32 -56.91 15.42
N ILE A 207 -84.04 -58.21 15.25
CA ILE A 207 -82.82 -58.87 15.75
C ILE A 207 -81.57 -58.27 15.08
N ALA A 208 -81.61 -58.04 13.77
CA ALA A 208 -80.49 -57.40 13.05
C ALA A 208 -80.24 -55.96 13.55
N THR A 209 -81.30 -55.16 13.72
CA THR A 209 -81.22 -53.81 14.30
C THR A 209 -80.63 -53.83 15.72
N ALA A 210 -81.14 -54.66 16.62
CA ALA A 210 -80.65 -54.75 18.00
C ALA A 210 -79.16 -55.16 18.08
N LYS A 211 -78.70 -56.04 17.16
CA LYS A 211 -77.28 -56.41 17.05
C LYS A 211 -76.40 -55.26 16.57
N ILE A 212 -76.87 -54.48 15.60
CA ILE A 212 -76.17 -53.27 15.11
C ILE A 212 -76.11 -52.20 16.21
N GLU A 213 -77.18 -52.00 16.97
CA GLU A 213 -77.23 -51.07 18.10
C GLU A 213 -76.32 -51.49 19.27
N GLU A 214 -76.16 -52.79 19.52
CA GLU A 214 -75.20 -53.34 20.47
C GLU A 214 -73.75 -53.18 19.99
N GLU A 215 -73.47 -53.46 18.72
CA GLU A 215 -72.14 -53.26 18.13
C GLU A 215 -71.72 -51.78 18.15
N ASN A 216 -72.65 -50.87 17.84
CA ASN A 216 -72.41 -49.42 17.90
C ASN A 216 -72.15 -48.95 19.34
N ARG A 217 -72.94 -49.39 20.34
CA ARG A 217 -72.70 -49.08 21.77
C ARG A 217 -71.35 -49.59 22.27
N ARG A 218 -70.86 -50.72 21.75
CA ARG A 218 -69.49 -51.21 22.03
C ARG A 218 -68.43 -50.31 21.39
N LYS A 219 -68.60 -49.91 20.12
CA LYS A 219 -67.70 -48.95 19.44
C LYS A 219 -67.65 -47.61 20.17
N ASP A 220 -68.79 -47.07 20.59
CA ASP A 220 -68.87 -45.84 21.38
C ASP A 220 -68.12 -45.96 22.73
N SER A 221 -68.31 -47.09 23.43
CA SER A 221 -67.64 -47.35 24.71
C SER A 221 -66.12 -47.48 24.55
N SER A 222 -65.66 -48.22 23.54
CA SER A 222 -64.22 -48.34 23.24
C SER A 222 -63.62 -47.01 22.78
N PHE A 223 -64.33 -46.25 21.94
CA PHE A 223 -63.90 -44.91 21.52
C PHE A 223 -63.67 -43.99 22.73
N GLN A 224 -64.63 -43.91 23.66
CA GLN A 224 -64.49 -43.07 24.85
C GLN A 224 -63.34 -43.54 25.76
N SER A 225 -63.10 -44.85 25.85
CA SER A 225 -61.94 -45.40 26.58
C SER A 225 -60.61 -44.91 26.01
N TYR A 226 -60.46 -44.93 24.68
CA TYR A 226 -59.25 -44.43 24.00
C TYR A 226 -59.08 -42.91 24.11
N ILE A 227 -60.16 -42.12 24.05
CA ILE A 227 -60.11 -40.68 24.35
C ILE A 227 -59.62 -40.43 25.77
N ASN A 228 -60.17 -41.13 26.77
CA ASN A 228 -59.78 -40.98 28.17
C ASN A 228 -58.31 -41.38 28.42
N ALA A 229 -57.84 -42.44 27.76
CA ALA A 229 -56.44 -42.88 27.82
C ALA A 229 -55.49 -41.86 27.19
N GLY A 230 -55.88 -41.24 26.07
CA GLY A 230 -55.14 -40.16 25.42
C GLY A 230 -55.09 -38.90 26.28
N ASP A 231 -56.21 -38.47 26.85
CA ASP A 231 -56.26 -37.30 27.74
C ASP A 231 -55.43 -37.49 29.01
N LYS A 232 -55.42 -38.70 29.59
CA LYS A 232 -54.51 -39.02 30.70
C LYS A 232 -53.05 -38.90 30.28
N THR A 233 -52.64 -39.63 29.24
CA THR A 233 -51.23 -39.68 28.80
C THR A 233 -50.72 -38.34 28.28
N LEU A 234 -51.59 -37.47 27.75
CA LEU A 234 -51.29 -36.09 27.39
C LEU A 234 -50.94 -35.24 28.64
N ASN A 235 -51.72 -35.37 29.72
CA ASN A 235 -51.45 -34.69 30.99
C ASN A 235 -50.17 -35.21 31.66
N ASP A 236 -49.92 -36.52 31.58
CA ASP A 236 -48.67 -37.17 32.04
C ASP A 236 -47.44 -36.84 31.14
N LYS A 237 -47.60 -35.96 30.13
CA LYS A 237 -46.61 -35.60 29.09
C LYS A 237 -46.05 -36.76 28.27
N GLN A 238 -46.72 -37.91 28.26
CA GLN A 238 -46.36 -39.09 27.48
C GLN A 238 -46.86 -38.94 26.03
N TYR A 239 -46.32 -37.95 25.32
CA TYR A 239 -46.83 -37.47 24.03
C TYR A 239 -47.01 -38.56 22.97
N ASN A 240 -46.09 -39.54 22.89
CA ASN A 240 -46.23 -40.68 21.98
C ASN A 240 -47.39 -41.63 22.38
N ALA A 241 -47.58 -41.87 23.67
CA ALA A 241 -48.69 -42.71 24.15
C ALA A 241 -50.05 -42.02 23.91
N ALA A 242 -50.11 -40.70 24.11
CA ALA A 242 -51.29 -39.89 23.77
C ALA A 242 -51.60 -39.95 22.26
N LYS A 243 -50.57 -39.81 21.40
CA LYS A 243 -50.72 -39.92 19.94
C LYS A 243 -51.29 -41.27 19.50
N ILE A 244 -50.79 -42.36 20.10
CA ILE A 244 -51.29 -43.72 19.85
C ILE A 244 -52.75 -43.83 20.31
N ALA A 245 -53.08 -43.43 21.54
CA ALA A 245 -54.43 -43.57 22.09
C ALA A 245 -55.49 -42.79 21.28
N TYR A 246 -55.23 -41.53 20.91
CA TYR A 246 -56.13 -40.78 20.03
C TYR A 246 -56.18 -41.37 18.60
N GLY A 247 -55.09 -41.98 18.13
CA GLY A 247 -55.05 -42.73 16.87
C GLY A 247 -55.96 -43.96 16.87
N GLU A 248 -55.95 -44.76 17.95
CA GLU A 248 -56.88 -45.90 18.11
C GLU A 248 -58.34 -45.43 18.19
N ALA A 249 -58.63 -44.30 18.84
CA ALA A 249 -59.96 -43.69 18.82
C ALA A 249 -60.43 -43.36 17.38
N LEU A 250 -59.55 -42.78 16.55
CA LEU A 250 -59.86 -42.46 15.15
C LEU A 250 -60.02 -43.70 14.24
N LYS A 251 -59.46 -44.86 14.59
CA LYS A 251 -59.77 -46.12 13.88
C LYS A 251 -61.22 -46.58 14.12
N ILE A 252 -61.80 -46.25 15.28
CA ILE A 252 -63.18 -46.60 15.63
C ILE A 252 -64.16 -45.58 15.07
N LYS A 253 -63.83 -44.29 15.17
CA LYS A 253 -64.60 -43.19 14.57
C LYS A 253 -63.72 -42.33 13.66
N PRO A 254 -63.58 -42.70 12.38
CA PRO A 254 -62.90 -41.87 11.39
C PRO A 254 -63.50 -40.47 11.35
N ASN A 255 -62.63 -39.46 11.36
CA ASN A 255 -62.98 -38.03 11.35
C ASN A 255 -63.72 -37.49 12.59
N ASP A 256 -63.66 -38.14 13.75
CA ASP A 256 -64.22 -37.56 14.98
C ASP A 256 -63.51 -36.25 15.37
N ALA A 257 -64.30 -35.18 15.51
CA ALA A 257 -63.81 -33.83 15.78
C ALA A 257 -63.15 -33.68 17.17
N THR A 258 -63.55 -34.48 18.15
CA THR A 258 -62.94 -34.50 19.48
C THR A 258 -61.55 -35.09 19.39
N ALA A 259 -61.40 -36.27 18.77
CA ALA A 259 -60.12 -36.95 18.62
C ALA A 259 -59.12 -36.13 17.79
N LEU A 260 -59.57 -35.52 16.68
CA LEU A 260 -58.76 -34.60 15.87
C LEU A 260 -58.37 -33.34 16.66
N GLY A 261 -59.30 -32.76 17.41
CA GLY A 261 -59.04 -31.59 18.27
C GLY A 261 -58.05 -31.88 19.42
N ARG A 262 -58.03 -33.11 19.93
CA ARG A 262 -57.03 -33.57 20.91
C ARG A 262 -55.64 -33.75 20.30
N LEU A 263 -55.54 -34.37 19.11
CA LEU A 263 -54.27 -34.49 18.39
C LEU A 263 -53.66 -33.11 18.07
N LYS A 264 -54.47 -32.13 17.63
CA LYS A 264 -53.97 -30.77 17.41
C LYS A 264 -53.39 -30.14 18.68
N LYS A 265 -54.07 -30.28 19.83
CA LYS A 265 -53.57 -29.77 21.12
C LYS A 265 -52.33 -30.51 21.63
N LEU A 266 -52.19 -31.79 21.29
CA LEU A 266 -50.97 -32.56 21.54
C LEU A 266 -49.80 -31.99 20.73
N ASP A 267 -49.96 -31.76 19.42
CA ASP A 267 -48.91 -31.19 18.58
C ASP A 267 -48.55 -29.74 19.01
N GLU A 268 -49.55 -28.92 19.41
CA GLU A 268 -49.34 -27.59 20.02
C GLU A 268 -48.52 -27.66 21.33
N ASN A 269 -48.82 -28.62 22.22
CA ASN A 269 -48.08 -28.81 23.47
C ASN A 269 -46.64 -29.30 23.24
N ILE A 270 -46.42 -30.20 22.27
CA ILE A 270 -45.08 -30.66 21.88
C ILE A 270 -44.23 -29.46 21.45
N ALA A 271 -44.76 -28.61 20.57
CA ALA A 271 -44.05 -27.41 20.09
C ALA A 271 -43.69 -26.44 21.24
N ILE A 272 -44.60 -26.23 22.20
CA ILE A 272 -44.38 -25.34 23.35
C ILE A 272 -43.24 -25.86 24.25
N ASP A 273 -43.20 -27.15 24.55
CA ASP A 273 -42.13 -27.70 25.40
C ASP A 273 -40.79 -27.80 24.65
N SER A 274 -40.78 -28.12 23.34
CA SER A 274 -39.56 -28.04 22.52
C SER A 274 -38.96 -26.62 22.51
N LEU A 275 -39.78 -25.58 22.40
CA LEU A 275 -39.31 -24.18 22.45
C LEU A 275 -38.71 -23.80 23.81
N LYS A 276 -39.21 -24.35 24.92
CA LYS A 276 -38.62 -24.13 26.26
C LYS A 276 -37.25 -24.78 26.39
N THR A 277 -37.08 -26.01 25.89
CA THR A 277 -35.78 -26.71 25.89
C THR A 277 -34.74 -25.89 25.12
N VAL A 278 -35.06 -25.46 23.90
CA VAL A 278 -34.16 -24.62 23.07
C VAL A 278 -33.81 -23.29 23.76
N GLN A 279 -34.73 -22.70 24.53
CA GLN A 279 -34.44 -21.48 25.28
C GLN A 279 -33.48 -21.75 26.46
N GLN A 280 -33.69 -22.84 27.21
CA GLN A 280 -32.80 -23.24 28.31
C GLN A 280 -31.39 -23.61 27.82
N GLU A 281 -31.29 -24.27 26.66
CA GLU A 281 -30.00 -24.58 26.02
C GLU A 281 -29.24 -23.31 25.62
N LYS A 282 -29.94 -22.29 25.08
CA LYS A 282 -29.33 -20.98 24.77
C LYS A 282 -28.88 -20.24 26.02
N GLU A 283 -29.63 -20.28 27.11
CA GLU A 283 -29.25 -19.66 28.38
C GLU A 283 -28.01 -20.32 29.01
N ALA A 284 -27.93 -21.65 28.96
CA ALA A 284 -26.75 -22.41 29.39
C ALA A 284 -25.52 -22.12 28.50
N LEU A 285 -25.69 -22.07 27.18
CA LEU A 285 -24.63 -21.77 26.22
C LEU A 285 -24.10 -20.33 26.39
N TYR A 286 -25.00 -19.37 26.61
CA TYR A 286 -24.63 -17.98 26.94
C TYR A 286 -23.78 -17.92 28.22
N ALA A 287 -24.23 -18.56 29.30
CA ALA A 287 -23.50 -18.59 30.57
C ALA A 287 -22.10 -19.21 30.42
N ASN A 288 -21.97 -20.28 29.64
CA ASN A 288 -20.68 -20.91 29.35
C ASN A 288 -19.72 -19.96 28.60
N TYR A 289 -20.18 -19.27 27.56
CA TYR A 289 -19.33 -18.31 26.84
C TYR A 289 -18.90 -17.11 27.69
N VAL A 290 -19.75 -16.62 28.60
CA VAL A 290 -19.35 -15.57 29.55
C VAL A 290 -18.28 -16.10 30.53
N MET A 291 -18.46 -17.30 31.07
CA MET A 291 -17.49 -17.95 31.96
C MET A 291 -16.14 -18.20 31.28
N LEU A 292 -16.14 -18.65 30.02
CA LEU A 292 -14.93 -18.83 29.21
C LEU A 292 -14.21 -17.49 28.96
N GLY A 293 -14.95 -16.41 28.70
CA GLY A 293 -14.38 -15.07 28.55
C GLY A 293 -13.71 -14.56 29.82
N ASP A 294 -14.40 -14.68 30.96
CA ASP A 294 -13.88 -14.27 32.27
C ASP A 294 -12.64 -15.11 32.68
N THR A 295 -12.65 -16.41 32.38
CA THR A 295 -11.53 -17.33 32.60
C THR A 295 -10.33 -17.04 31.70
N ALA A 296 -10.57 -16.59 30.46
CA ALA A 296 -9.51 -16.19 29.55
C ALA A 296 -8.86 -14.86 29.99
N ILE A 297 -9.62 -13.92 30.56
CA ILE A 297 -9.06 -12.69 31.15
C ILE A 297 -8.16 -13.02 32.35
N SER A 298 -8.59 -13.88 33.28
CA SER A 298 -7.77 -14.23 34.46
C SER A 298 -6.47 -14.98 34.10
N LYS A 299 -6.42 -15.61 32.92
CA LYS A 299 -5.22 -16.22 32.32
C LYS A 299 -4.43 -15.26 31.39
N GLY A 300 -4.77 -13.96 31.34
CA GLY A 300 -4.14 -12.99 30.44
C GLY A 300 -4.34 -13.27 28.93
N SER A 301 -5.21 -14.21 28.58
CA SER A 301 -5.42 -14.72 27.22
C SER A 301 -6.45 -13.87 26.48
N TYR A 302 -6.13 -12.58 26.29
CA TYR A 302 -7.07 -11.55 25.88
C TYR A 302 -7.84 -11.84 24.57
N ASP A 303 -7.23 -12.51 23.59
CA ASP A 303 -7.91 -12.83 22.33
C ASP A 303 -8.90 -14.00 22.45
N ALA A 304 -8.60 -14.99 23.30
CA ALA A 304 -9.56 -16.02 23.67
C ALA A 304 -10.75 -15.43 24.45
N ALA A 305 -10.50 -14.41 25.29
CA ALA A 305 -11.56 -13.67 25.97
C ALA A 305 -12.47 -12.89 24.99
N LYS A 306 -11.88 -12.23 23.98
CA LYS A 306 -12.66 -11.57 22.91
C LYS A 306 -13.50 -12.58 22.12
N ALA A 307 -12.93 -13.73 21.77
CA ALA A 307 -13.64 -14.78 21.04
C ALA A 307 -14.86 -15.29 21.84
N ALA A 308 -14.66 -15.64 23.12
CA ALA A 308 -15.72 -16.12 23.99
C ALA A 308 -16.83 -15.08 24.22
N TYR A 309 -16.48 -13.81 24.49
CA TYR A 309 -17.48 -12.74 24.61
C TYR A 309 -18.23 -12.43 23.31
N ASN A 310 -17.57 -12.54 22.15
CA ASN A 310 -18.26 -12.41 20.86
C ASN A 310 -19.27 -13.54 20.65
N GLN A 311 -18.94 -14.78 21.03
CA GLN A 311 -19.89 -15.90 21.01
C GLN A 311 -21.06 -15.69 21.98
N ALA A 312 -20.82 -15.16 23.19
CA ALA A 312 -21.88 -14.76 24.11
C ALA A 312 -22.83 -13.70 23.49
N LEU A 313 -22.30 -12.74 22.73
CA LEU A 313 -23.12 -11.75 22.00
C LEU A 313 -23.84 -12.30 20.77
N LEU A 314 -23.38 -13.41 20.17
CA LEU A 314 -24.13 -14.13 19.13
C LEU A 314 -25.32 -14.88 19.72
N VAL A 315 -25.16 -15.51 20.88
CA VAL A 315 -26.25 -16.20 21.59
C VAL A 315 -27.25 -15.20 22.20
N LYS A 316 -26.77 -14.05 22.69
CA LYS A 316 -27.60 -12.98 23.27
C LYS A 316 -27.24 -11.59 22.67
N PRO A 317 -27.75 -11.27 21.47
CA PRO A 317 -27.52 -9.97 20.84
C PRO A 317 -27.97 -8.80 21.71
N GLY A 318 -27.11 -7.79 21.83
CA GLY A 318 -27.41 -6.56 22.57
C GLY A 318 -27.11 -6.59 24.07
N ASP A 319 -26.44 -7.62 24.62
CA ASP A 319 -26.03 -7.59 26.03
C ASP A 319 -24.98 -6.49 26.31
N ALA A 320 -25.42 -5.42 26.98
CA ALA A 320 -24.61 -4.25 27.27
C ALA A 320 -23.45 -4.54 28.25
N VAL A 321 -23.55 -5.57 29.09
CA VAL A 321 -22.48 -5.94 30.02
C VAL A 321 -21.33 -6.57 29.26
N ILE A 322 -21.60 -7.51 28.36
CA ILE A 322 -20.57 -8.16 27.54
C ILE A 322 -19.96 -7.19 26.53
N ALA A 323 -20.77 -6.32 25.91
CA ALA A 323 -20.27 -5.24 25.06
C ALA A 323 -19.33 -4.27 25.82
N SER A 324 -19.65 -3.95 27.08
CA SER A 324 -18.78 -3.13 27.95
C SER A 324 -17.49 -3.85 28.35
N ARG A 325 -17.56 -5.14 28.69
CA ARG A 325 -16.36 -5.98 28.96
C ARG A 325 -15.42 -6.02 27.74
N LEU A 326 -15.95 -6.25 26.54
CA LEU A 326 -15.19 -6.20 25.28
C LEU A 326 -14.54 -4.82 25.04
N LYS A 327 -15.26 -3.72 25.31
CA LYS A 327 -14.70 -2.36 25.18
C LYS A 327 -13.52 -2.15 26.13
N ASN A 328 -13.65 -2.52 27.40
CA ASN A 328 -12.60 -2.36 28.40
C ASN A 328 -11.39 -3.25 28.11
N LEU A 329 -11.63 -4.51 27.71
CA LEU A 329 -10.61 -5.47 27.29
C LEU A 329 -9.79 -4.97 26.10
N ASN A 330 -10.45 -4.40 25.08
CA ASN A 330 -9.76 -3.79 23.94
C ASN A 330 -8.93 -2.56 24.36
N GLN A 331 -9.43 -1.74 25.29
CA GLN A 331 -8.67 -0.61 25.83
C GLN A 331 -7.43 -1.05 26.60
N GLN A 332 -7.52 -2.12 27.39
CA GLN A 332 -6.40 -2.71 28.13
C GLN A 332 -5.32 -3.27 27.20
N VAL A 333 -5.70 -4.04 26.17
CA VAL A 333 -4.77 -4.57 25.15
C VAL A 333 -4.02 -3.44 24.44
N ILE A 334 -4.69 -2.31 24.15
CA ILE A 334 -4.04 -1.12 23.55
C ILE A 334 -3.05 -0.48 24.53
N THR A 335 -3.42 -0.31 25.80
CA THR A 335 -2.54 0.23 26.85
C THR A 335 -1.29 -0.65 27.05
N ASP A 336 -1.46 -1.97 27.17
CA ASP A 336 -0.35 -2.92 27.33
C ASP A 336 0.60 -2.87 26.12
N SER A 337 0.04 -2.78 24.91
CA SER A 337 0.83 -2.64 23.67
C SER A 337 1.61 -1.33 23.60
N ILE A 338 1.02 -0.21 24.03
CA ILE A 338 1.67 1.10 24.10
C ILE A 338 2.82 1.08 25.13
N ASN A 339 2.59 0.49 26.30
CA ASN A 339 3.61 0.35 27.34
C ASN A 339 4.81 -0.48 26.86
N GLU A 340 4.58 -1.56 26.11
CA GLU A 340 5.64 -2.39 25.53
C GLU A 340 6.45 -1.66 24.44
N VAL A 341 5.80 -0.82 23.61
CA VAL A 341 6.50 0.04 22.64
C VAL A 341 7.33 1.12 23.36
N ASN A 342 6.77 1.76 24.39
CA ASN A 342 7.47 2.76 25.18
C ASN A 342 8.71 2.17 25.88
N ARG A 343 8.60 0.94 26.40
CA ARG A 343 9.72 0.19 27.00
C ARG A 343 10.85 -0.05 25.99
N LYS A 344 10.51 -0.58 24.81
CA LYS A 344 11.47 -0.80 23.70
C LYS A 344 12.12 0.49 23.22
N ASN A 345 11.38 1.59 23.17
CA ASN A 345 11.94 2.90 22.81
C ASN A 345 12.91 3.43 23.88
N ALA A 346 12.65 3.18 25.16
CA ALA A 346 13.57 3.53 26.25
C ALA A 346 14.87 2.69 26.21
N ASP A 347 14.76 1.38 25.98
CA ASP A 347 15.90 0.47 25.81
C ASP A 347 16.76 0.90 24.60
N LEU A 348 16.14 1.22 23.47
CA LEU A 348 16.81 1.66 22.24
C LEU A 348 17.45 3.05 22.40
N TYR A 349 16.78 3.98 23.08
CA TYR A 349 17.35 5.28 23.46
C TYR A 349 18.62 5.11 24.30
N ALA A 350 18.59 4.24 25.32
CA ALA A 350 19.77 3.95 26.15
C ALA A 350 20.91 3.33 25.33
N ALA A 351 20.61 2.45 24.37
CA ALA A 351 21.60 1.89 23.45
C ALA A 351 22.24 2.97 22.54
N TYR A 352 21.45 3.91 22.00
CA TYR A 352 21.97 5.03 21.21
C TYR A 352 22.84 5.98 22.04
N ILE A 353 22.41 6.38 23.23
CA ILE A 353 23.22 7.23 24.13
C ILE A 353 24.57 6.57 24.47
N ASN A 354 24.57 5.27 24.79
CA ASN A 354 25.80 4.55 25.12
C ASN A 354 26.74 4.41 23.91
N SER A 355 26.21 4.11 22.72
CA SER A 355 27.03 3.99 21.50
C SER A 355 27.59 5.35 21.04
N ALA A 356 26.78 6.41 21.13
CA ALA A 356 27.19 7.78 20.84
C ALA A 356 28.25 8.29 21.84
N GLY A 357 28.10 7.99 23.13
CA GLY A 357 29.09 8.29 24.17
C GLY A 357 30.42 7.58 23.94
N LYS A 358 30.39 6.30 23.54
CA LYS A 358 31.59 5.57 23.14
C LYS A 358 32.26 6.20 21.92
N ALA A 359 31.52 6.42 20.83
CA ALA A 359 32.05 7.03 19.61
C ALA A 359 32.62 8.44 19.86
N PHE A 360 32.03 9.21 20.79
CA PHE A 360 32.54 10.52 21.20
C PHE A 360 33.90 10.41 21.93
N ALA A 361 34.03 9.45 22.86
CA ALA A 361 35.29 9.18 23.55
C ALA A 361 36.39 8.68 22.59
N GLU A 362 36.02 7.87 21.59
CA GLU A 362 36.88 7.42 20.49
C GLU A 362 37.14 8.52 19.43
N LYS A 363 36.56 9.72 19.61
CA LYS A 363 36.66 10.89 18.70
C LYS A 363 36.12 10.66 17.29
N ILE A 364 35.27 9.65 17.10
CA ILE A 364 34.57 9.33 15.86
C ILE A 364 33.33 10.23 15.75
N TYR A 365 33.56 11.54 15.65
CA TYR A 365 32.55 12.58 15.88
C TYR A 365 31.31 12.46 14.99
N GLY A 366 31.44 12.05 13.72
CA GLY A 366 30.29 11.81 12.85
C GLY A 366 29.39 10.67 13.32
N VAL A 367 29.97 9.55 13.79
CA VAL A 367 29.20 8.42 14.34
C VAL A 367 28.57 8.80 15.69
N ALA A 368 29.30 9.55 16.51
CA ALA A 368 28.78 10.08 17.77
C ALA A 368 27.56 10.98 17.54
N LYS A 369 27.65 11.92 16.58
CA LYS A 369 26.54 12.83 16.26
C LYS A 369 25.32 12.06 15.77
N SER A 370 25.49 11.14 14.80
CA SER A 370 24.39 10.30 14.30
C SER A 370 23.73 9.45 15.40
N GLY A 371 24.50 8.98 16.40
CA GLY A 371 23.95 8.27 17.55
C GLY A 371 23.10 9.18 18.47
N TYR A 372 23.56 10.40 18.75
CA TYR A 372 22.77 11.37 19.52
C TYR A 372 21.55 11.90 18.75
N ASP A 373 21.67 12.14 17.44
CA ASP A 373 20.55 12.48 16.56
C ASP A 373 19.50 11.34 16.57
N SER A 374 19.94 10.08 16.56
CA SER A 374 19.05 8.91 16.69
C SER A 374 18.36 8.82 18.06
N ALA A 375 19.03 9.21 19.14
CA ALA A 375 18.43 9.28 20.47
C ALA A 375 17.35 10.39 20.54
N LEU A 376 17.56 11.53 19.86
CA LEU A 376 16.58 12.62 19.79
C LEU A 376 15.31 12.26 19.01
N LEU A 377 15.38 11.33 18.04
CA LEU A 377 14.17 10.81 17.37
C LEU A 377 13.27 10.01 18.33
N LEU A 378 13.84 9.34 19.34
CA LEU A 378 13.11 8.58 20.35
C LEU A 378 12.69 9.43 21.55
N LYS A 379 13.47 10.48 21.88
CA LYS A 379 13.20 11.43 22.95
C LYS A 379 13.41 12.87 22.45
N PRO A 380 12.44 13.44 21.72
CA PRO A 380 12.51 14.83 21.26
C PRO A 380 12.67 15.80 22.44
N GLY A 381 13.63 16.73 22.32
CA GLY A 381 13.95 17.69 23.38
C GLY A 381 14.88 17.16 24.49
N ASP A 382 15.55 16.03 24.31
CA ASP A 382 16.57 15.60 25.29
C ASP A 382 17.74 16.58 25.38
N GLU A 383 17.87 17.26 26.52
CA GLU A 383 18.92 18.26 26.77
C GLU A 383 20.33 17.67 26.69
N TYR A 384 20.50 16.41 27.12
CA TYR A 384 21.81 15.75 27.11
C TYR A 384 22.30 15.49 25.69
N ALA A 385 21.50 14.83 24.84
CA ALA A 385 21.85 14.57 23.45
C ALA A 385 22.10 15.88 22.68
N ASN A 386 21.24 16.89 22.83
CA ASN A 386 21.46 18.23 22.26
C ASN A 386 22.78 18.85 22.71
N ALA A 387 23.11 18.78 24.01
CA ALA A 387 24.36 19.32 24.54
C ALA A 387 25.61 18.56 24.06
N GLN A 388 25.51 17.25 23.76
CA GLN A 388 26.62 16.51 23.17
C GLN A 388 26.77 16.78 21.67
N ILE A 389 25.66 16.90 20.92
CA ILE A 389 25.68 17.32 19.51
C ILE A 389 26.34 18.69 19.37
N LYS A 390 25.94 19.68 20.19
CA LYS A 390 26.57 21.01 20.15
C LYS A 390 28.08 20.95 20.41
N LYS A 391 28.54 20.16 21.39
CA LYS A 391 29.99 19.97 21.63
C LYS A 391 30.70 19.33 20.45
N ILE A 392 30.06 18.39 19.75
CA ILE A 392 30.61 17.79 18.53
C ILE A 392 30.74 18.85 17.43
N ASP A 393 29.69 19.64 17.19
CA ASP A 393 29.69 20.67 16.17
C ASP A 393 30.71 21.79 16.48
N ASP A 394 30.84 22.18 17.77
CA ASP A 394 31.89 23.10 18.25
C ASP A 394 33.31 22.55 17.98
N ILE A 395 33.55 21.27 18.24
CA ILE A 395 34.84 20.60 17.98
C ILE A 395 35.13 20.51 16.48
N LEU A 396 34.15 20.13 15.66
CA LEU A 396 34.29 20.01 14.21
C LEU A 396 34.56 21.38 13.55
N ALA A 397 33.91 22.44 14.04
CA ALA A 397 34.15 23.81 13.59
C ALA A 397 35.61 24.25 13.88
N GLU A 398 36.12 23.99 15.08
CA GLU A 398 37.52 24.33 15.42
C GLU A 398 38.53 23.45 14.66
N GLN A 399 38.26 22.14 14.46
CA GLN A 399 39.09 21.29 13.59
C GLN A 399 39.16 21.83 12.15
N GLN A 400 38.02 22.23 11.58
CA GLN A 400 37.97 22.79 10.23
C GLN A 400 38.66 24.17 10.16
N ARG A 401 38.59 24.97 11.23
CA ARG A 401 39.33 26.25 11.35
C ARG A 401 40.84 26.03 11.38
N GLN A 402 41.32 25.10 12.20
CA GLN A 402 42.74 24.73 12.26
C GLN A 402 43.25 24.20 10.91
N ALA A 403 42.46 23.39 10.21
CA ALA A 403 42.79 22.93 8.85
C ALA A 403 42.93 24.10 7.85
N ARG A 404 42.03 25.10 7.90
CA ARG A 404 42.15 26.31 7.07
C ARG A 404 43.42 27.12 7.39
N ILE A 405 43.76 27.28 8.68
CA ILE A 405 44.97 27.98 9.12
C ILE A 405 46.23 27.26 8.59
N ALA A 406 46.30 25.93 8.69
CA ALA A 406 47.42 25.14 8.19
C ALA A 406 47.57 25.24 6.66
N ILE A 407 46.46 25.20 5.90
CA ILE A 407 46.47 25.36 4.44
C ILE A 407 46.95 26.75 4.03
N GLU A 408 46.46 27.81 4.69
CA GLU A 408 46.86 29.18 4.40
C GLU A 408 48.33 29.43 4.79
N GLN A 409 48.82 28.83 5.89
CA GLN A 409 50.24 28.87 6.25
C GLN A 409 51.10 28.18 5.17
N GLN A 410 50.75 26.95 4.77
CA GLN A 410 51.49 26.19 3.74
C GLN A 410 51.54 26.95 2.40
N LYS A 411 50.43 27.60 2.02
CA LYS A 411 50.33 28.48 0.85
C LYS A 411 51.27 29.69 0.96
N ASN A 412 51.33 30.34 2.12
CA ASN A 412 52.21 31.49 2.33
C ASN A 412 53.70 31.09 2.38
N GLU A 413 54.04 29.93 2.95
CA GLU A 413 55.39 29.35 2.89
C GLU A 413 55.82 29.04 1.44
N ALA A 414 54.91 28.48 0.63
CA ALA A 414 55.15 28.21 -0.79
C ALA A 414 55.35 29.50 -1.61
N LEU A 415 54.53 30.53 -1.37
CA LEU A 415 54.67 31.85 -2.00
C LEU A 415 55.97 32.54 -1.59
N GLN A 416 56.35 32.47 -0.31
CA GLN A 416 57.62 33.02 0.17
C GLN A 416 58.82 32.32 -0.46
N LYS A 417 58.75 30.99 -0.66
CA LYS A 417 59.80 30.26 -1.39
C LYS A 417 59.87 30.70 -2.86
N GLN A 418 58.74 30.78 -3.56
CA GLN A 418 58.71 31.24 -4.96
C GLN A 418 59.27 32.65 -5.12
N TYR A 419 58.94 33.57 -4.20
CA TYR A 419 59.51 34.91 -4.14
C TYR A 419 61.03 34.86 -3.96
N ASN A 420 61.55 34.10 -2.99
CA ASN A 420 63.00 33.95 -2.76
C ASN A 420 63.72 33.39 -4.00
N ASP A 421 63.15 32.37 -4.65
CA ASP A 421 63.70 31.76 -5.86
C ASP A 421 63.73 32.74 -7.05
N LEU A 422 62.74 33.65 -7.15
CA LEU A 422 62.67 34.70 -8.18
C LEU A 422 63.68 35.83 -7.93
N ILE A 423 63.78 36.31 -6.69
CA ILE A 423 64.76 37.33 -6.29
C ILE A 423 66.19 36.86 -6.59
N SER A 424 66.54 35.64 -6.19
CA SER A 424 67.87 35.06 -6.42
C SER A 424 68.24 35.02 -7.92
N LYS A 425 67.31 34.63 -8.78
CA LYS A 425 67.50 34.62 -10.25
C LYS A 425 67.63 36.04 -10.83
N ALA A 426 66.83 36.99 -10.35
CA ALA A 426 66.84 38.37 -10.80
C ALA A 426 68.14 39.11 -10.40
N ASP A 427 68.65 38.84 -9.19
CA ASP A 427 69.96 39.33 -8.72
C ASP A 427 71.11 38.72 -9.53
N GLY A 428 71.05 37.42 -9.82
CA GLY A 428 71.99 36.76 -10.74
C GLY A 428 72.04 37.43 -12.11
N ALA A 429 70.89 37.56 -12.79
CA ALA A 429 70.78 38.20 -14.11
C ALA A 429 71.20 39.68 -14.09
N TYR A 430 70.97 40.40 -12.98
CA TYR A 430 71.43 41.77 -12.83
C TYR A 430 72.96 41.84 -12.79
N SER A 431 73.61 40.94 -12.04
CA SER A 431 75.08 40.88 -11.91
C SER A 431 75.79 40.56 -13.23
N THR A 432 75.19 39.74 -14.10
CA THR A 432 75.72 39.39 -15.44
C THR A 432 75.37 40.43 -16.52
N ALA A 433 74.80 41.57 -16.13
CA ALA A 433 74.32 42.63 -17.02
C ALA A 433 73.23 42.19 -18.03
N MET A 434 72.49 41.14 -17.70
CA MET A 434 71.30 40.63 -18.40
C MET A 434 70.05 41.38 -17.89
N TYR A 435 70.05 42.71 -18.06
CA TYR A 435 69.10 43.59 -17.39
C TYR A 435 67.62 43.36 -17.75
N ASN A 436 67.32 42.78 -18.92
CA ASN A 436 65.95 42.43 -19.30
C ASN A 436 65.41 41.26 -18.46
N ASP A 437 66.21 40.20 -18.29
CA ASP A 437 65.85 39.01 -17.52
C ASP A 437 65.81 39.33 -16.02
N ALA A 438 66.67 40.25 -15.57
CA ALA A 438 66.58 40.84 -14.24
C ALA A 438 65.26 41.59 -14.04
N LEU A 439 64.86 42.46 -14.98
CA LEU A 439 63.59 43.20 -14.93
C LEU A 439 62.38 42.26 -14.89
N ASP A 440 62.37 41.22 -15.71
CA ASP A 440 61.34 40.16 -15.68
C ASP A 440 61.28 39.46 -14.32
N GLY A 441 62.42 39.02 -13.78
CA GLY A 441 62.50 38.34 -12.49
C GLY A 441 62.00 39.18 -11.31
N TYR A 442 62.42 40.45 -11.19
CA TYR A 442 61.89 41.36 -10.16
C TYR A 442 60.41 41.71 -10.38
N THR A 443 59.95 41.82 -11.64
CA THR A 443 58.53 42.09 -11.92
C THR A 443 57.66 40.90 -11.53
N LYS A 444 58.15 39.67 -11.72
CA LYS A 444 57.52 38.44 -11.22
C LYS A 444 57.56 38.35 -9.70
N ALA A 445 58.63 38.79 -9.03
CA ALA A 445 58.64 38.90 -7.57
C ALA A 445 57.56 39.88 -7.05
N LEU A 446 57.31 40.97 -7.77
CA LEU A 446 56.23 41.94 -7.46
C LEU A 446 54.80 41.41 -7.72
N THR A 447 54.60 40.33 -8.48
CA THR A 447 53.26 39.71 -8.56
C THR A 447 52.90 38.96 -7.28
N ILE A 448 53.91 38.39 -6.60
CA ILE A 448 53.78 37.73 -5.29
C ILE A 448 53.69 38.78 -4.16
N ASN A 449 54.61 39.77 -4.14
CA ASN A 449 54.58 40.86 -3.16
C ASN A 449 54.61 42.23 -3.85
N ARG A 450 53.42 42.77 -4.15
CA ARG A 450 53.24 44.09 -4.78
C ARG A 450 53.85 45.26 -3.99
N ASN A 451 54.12 45.07 -2.70
CA ASN A 451 54.65 46.10 -1.81
C ASN A 451 56.16 46.01 -1.56
N ASP A 452 56.84 44.98 -2.05
CA ASP A 452 58.30 44.86 -1.92
C ASP A 452 59.04 46.07 -2.49
N GLN A 453 59.86 46.70 -1.65
CA GLN A 453 60.69 47.85 -2.01
C GLN A 453 62.04 47.44 -2.62
N TYR A 454 62.50 46.20 -2.37
CA TYR A 454 63.74 45.68 -2.94
C TYR A 454 63.61 45.55 -4.47
N SER A 455 62.61 44.81 -4.94
CA SER A 455 62.31 44.65 -6.37
C SER A 455 62.00 45.98 -7.06
N LYS A 456 61.24 46.89 -6.42
CA LYS A 456 61.01 48.25 -6.97
C LYS A 456 62.31 49.01 -7.17
N THR A 457 63.19 49.00 -6.16
CA THR A 457 64.52 49.64 -6.23
C THR A 457 65.38 49.00 -7.31
N LYS A 458 65.42 47.67 -7.37
CA LYS A 458 66.19 46.91 -8.36
C LYS A 458 65.68 47.10 -9.79
N ILE A 459 64.37 47.21 -10.00
CA ILE A 459 63.77 47.56 -11.29
C ILE A 459 64.21 48.96 -11.74
N ALA A 460 64.22 49.95 -10.85
CA ALA A 460 64.71 51.29 -11.17
C ALA A 460 66.21 51.28 -11.51
N GLN A 461 67.02 50.53 -10.77
CA GLN A 461 68.45 50.33 -11.05
C GLN A 461 68.67 49.62 -12.39
N ALA A 462 67.93 48.55 -12.69
CA ALA A 462 68.04 47.79 -13.93
C ALA A 462 67.58 48.58 -15.15
N LYS A 463 66.50 49.38 -15.06
CA LYS A 463 66.11 50.33 -16.12
C LYS A 463 67.22 51.34 -16.40
N LYS A 464 67.80 51.96 -15.37
CA LYS A 464 68.90 52.92 -15.51
C LYS A 464 70.19 52.28 -16.06
N ALA A 465 70.47 51.03 -15.70
CA ALA A 465 71.63 50.29 -16.21
C ALA A 465 71.43 49.85 -17.67
N LEU A 466 70.22 49.42 -18.04
CA LEU A 466 69.83 49.12 -19.42
C LEU A 466 69.85 50.37 -20.31
N GLU A 467 69.28 51.48 -19.84
CA GLU A 467 69.35 52.78 -20.52
C GLU A 467 70.81 53.20 -20.74
N LYS A 468 71.67 53.11 -19.71
CA LYS A 468 73.11 53.40 -19.84
C LYS A 468 73.81 52.47 -20.84
N LYS A 469 73.46 51.16 -20.86
CA LYS A 469 73.99 50.16 -21.81
C LYS A 469 73.56 50.49 -23.25
N GLN A 470 72.30 50.84 -23.45
CA GLN A 470 71.73 51.14 -24.77
C GLN A 470 72.13 52.53 -25.30
N LEU A 471 72.26 53.52 -24.41
CA LEU A 471 72.84 54.82 -24.72
C LEU A 471 74.32 54.68 -25.10
N LYS A 472 75.08 53.84 -24.39
CA LYS A 472 76.47 53.53 -24.77
C LYS A 472 76.52 52.90 -26.17
N LEU A 473 75.76 51.82 -26.42
CA LEU A 473 75.74 51.17 -27.75
C LEU A 473 75.32 52.12 -28.88
N LYS A 474 74.36 53.02 -28.62
CA LYS A 474 73.93 54.05 -29.56
C LYS A 474 74.99 55.14 -29.76
N LEU A 475 75.74 55.50 -28.72
CA LEU A 475 76.86 56.44 -28.79
C LEU A 475 78.05 55.83 -29.54
N ASP A 476 78.45 54.60 -29.23
CA ASP A 476 79.52 53.86 -29.91
C ASP A 476 79.21 53.73 -31.41
N SER A 477 77.96 53.39 -31.76
CA SER A 477 77.48 53.34 -33.15
C SER A 477 77.47 54.71 -33.84
N LEU A 478 76.93 55.75 -33.19
CA LEU A 478 76.89 57.11 -33.73
C LEU A 478 78.29 57.70 -33.90
N ASN A 479 79.20 57.41 -32.97
CA ASN A 479 80.60 57.83 -33.03
C ASN A 479 81.31 57.17 -34.20
N ASN A 480 81.10 55.88 -34.48
CA ASN A 480 81.69 55.23 -35.66
C ASN A 480 81.21 55.88 -36.98
N ILE A 481 79.90 56.18 -37.08
CA ILE A 481 79.31 56.88 -38.24
C ILE A 481 79.87 58.31 -38.38
N LYS A 482 80.03 59.04 -37.27
CA LYS A 482 80.59 60.40 -37.29
C LYS A 482 82.10 60.41 -37.55
N TYR A 483 82.85 59.48 -36.98
CA TYR A 483 84.28 59.29 -37.19
C TYR A 483 84.58 59.09 -38.68
N THR A 484 83.92 58.10 -39.32
CA THR A 484 84.11 57.81 -40.75
C THR A 484 83.74 58.99 -41.65
N ALA A 485 82.66 59.72 -41.34
CA ALA A 485 82.26 60.91 -42.08
C ALA A 485 83.13 62.16 -41.81
N ALA A 486 83.74 62.27 -40.63
CA ALA A 486 84.63 63.39 -40.27
C ALA A 486 86.04 63.19 -40.83
N LEU A 487 86.58 61.96 -40.72
CA LEU A 487 87.89 61.56 -41.26
C LEU A 487 88.00 61.94 -42.74
N LYS A 488 87.08 61.45 -43.59
CA LYS A 488 87.11 61.75 -45.03
C LYS A 488 87.11 63.25 -45.33
N LYS A 489 86.35 64.06 -44.58
CA LYS A 489 86.33 65.52 -44.75
C LYS A 489 87.62 66.20 -44.26
N ALA A 490 88.25 65.65 -43.23
CA ALA A 490 89.51 66.14 -42.73
C ALA A 490 90.64 65.86 -43.73
N ASP A 491 90.65 64.67 -44.35
CA ASP A 491 91.54 64.32 -45.47
C ASP A 491 91.31 65.26 -46.66
N ASP A 492 90.05 65.41 -47.12
CA ASP A 492 89.66 66.33 -48.21
C ASP A 492 90.12 67.79 -47.95
N ALA A 493 90.09 68.24 -46.69
CA ALA A 493 90.48 69.60 -46.29
C ALA A 493 92.00 69.75 -46.06
N PHE A 494 92.67 68.68 -45.65
CA PHE A 494 94.12 68.65 -45.48
C PHE A 494 94.84 68.76 -46.82
N ASP A 495 94.38 68.02 -47.82
CA ASP A 495 94.92 68.05 -49.19
C ASP A 495 94.75 69.44 -49.85
N THR A 496 93.76 70.23 -49.42
CA THR A 496 93.55 71.63 -49.86
C THR A 496 94.29 72.68 -49.02
N LYS A 497 95.04 72.28 -47.97
CA LYS A 497 95.86 73.13 -47.10
C LYS A 497 95.09 74.20 -46.31
N ASP A 498 93.78 74.04 -46.14
CA ASP A 498 93.01 74.84 -45.17
C ASP A 498 93.31 74.34 -43.76
N PHE A 499 94.50 74.70 -43.26
CA PHE A 499 95.07 74.13 -42.04
C PHE A 499 94.18 74.31 -40.81
N THR A 500 93.53 75.47 -40.65
CA THR A 500 92.56 75.71 -39.56
C THR A 500 91.42 74.70 -39.58
N ASN A 501 90.88 74.45 -40.76
CA ASN A 501 89.73 73.58 -41.00
C ASN A 501 90.14 72.11 -40.93
N ALA A 502 91.21 71.70 -41.61
CA ALA A 502 91.77 70.35 -41.57
C ALA A 502 92.10 69.92 -40.12
N ARG A 503 92.74 70.81 -39.34
CA ARG A 503 93.01 70.57 -37.91
C ARG A 503 91.74 70.46 -37.09
N SER A 504 90.75 71.32 -37.34
CA SER A 504 89.45 71.28 -36.66
C SER A 504 88.68 70.00 -36.98
N LEU A 505 88.71 69.56 -38.25
CA LEU A 505 88.04 68.35 -38.74
C LEU A 505 88.73 67.07 -38.26
N TYR A 506 90.06 67.02 -38.24
CA TYR A 506 90.80 65.88 -37.67
C TYR A 506 90.63 65.79 -36.14
N ASN A 507 90.75 66.90 -35.40
CA ASN A 507 90.42 66.90 -33.96
C ASN A 507 88.96 66.48 -33.72
N SER A 508 88.04 66.93 -34.58
CA SER A 508 86.64 66.51 -34.54
C SER A 508 86.46 65.01 -34.83
N ALA A 509 87.30 64.40 -35.67
CA ALA A 509 87.28 62.96 -35.91
C ALA A 509 87.82 62.15 -34.72
N LEU A 510 88.92 62.59 -34.08
CA LEU A 510 89.41 62.00 -32.82
C LEU A 510 88.42 62.12 -31.67
N ALA A 511 87.61 63.19 -31.63
CA ALA A 511 86.54 63.34 -30.64
C ALA A 511 85.47 62.23 -30.72
N TYR A 512 85.41 61.47 -31.82
CA TYR A 512 84.55 60.29 -31.98
C TYR A 512 85.31 58.96 -31.84
N LYS A 513 86.59 58.89 -32.22
CA LYS A 513 87.48 57.74 -32.01
C LYS A 513 88.84 58.21 -31.46
N PRO A 514 89.02 58.29 -30.13
CA PRO A 514 90.28 58.69 -29.53
C PRO A 514 91.41 57.70 -29.84
N ASN A 515 92.65 58.20 -29.81
CA ASN A 515 93.87 57.44 -30.07
C ASN A 515 93.88 56.73 -31.45
N ASP A 516 93.46 57.44 -32.51
CA ASP A 516 93.68 56.99 -33.87
C ASP A 516 95.04 57.49 -34.39
N ASP A 517 95.97 56.57 -34.61
CA ASP A 517 97.36 56.88 -34.97
C ASP A 517 97.49 57.58 -36.33
N TYR A 518 96.57 57.36 -37.27
CA TYR A 518 96.58 58.07 -38.56
C TYR A 518 96.27 59.55 -38.35
N ILE A 519 95.25 59.84 -37.54
CA ILE A 519 94.75 61.20 -37.31
C ILE A 519 95.65 61.99 -36.36
N ASN A 520 96.19 61.35 -35.31
CA ASN A 520 97.13 61.97 -34.37
C ASN A 520 98.33 62.61 -35.08
N ASN A 521 98.93 61.89 -36.03
CA ASN A 521 100.07 62.38 -36.82
C ASN A 521 99.70 63.61 -37.66
N ARG A 522 98.49 63.62 -38.24
CA ARG A 522 97.99 64.76 -39.03
C ARG A 522 97.65 65.99 -38.21
N ILE A 523 97.26 65.87 -36.94
CA ILE A 523 96.96 67.03 -36.07
C ILE A 523 98.25 67.69 -35.57
N ALA A 524 99.27 66.90 -35.23
CA ALA A 524 100.57 67.42 -34.79
C ALA A 524 101.23 68.32 -35.85
N GLU A 525 101.00 68.04 -37.13
CA GLU A 525 101.43 68.83 -38.28
C GLU A 525 100.82 70.25 -38.30
N ILE A 526 99.72 70.49 -37.55
CA ILE A 526 98.89 71.70 -37.66
C ILE A 526 98.59 72.41 -36.31
N GLU A 527 98.75 71.75 -35.16
CA GLU A 527 98.57 72.41 -33.84
C GLU A 527 99.56 73.56 -33.59
N ARG A 528 100.67 73.61 -34.35
CA ARG A 528 101.68 74.67 -34.32
C ARG A 528 101.18 76.06 -34.78
N THR A 529 99.94 76.19 -35.27
CA THR A 529 99.55 77.34 -36.13
C THR A 529 98.52 78.31 -35.52
N LEU A 530 97.64 77.89 -34.60
CA LEU A 530 96.41 78.65 -34.25
C LEU A 530 96.02 78.55 -32.76
N THR A 531 96.64 79.33 -31.87
CA THR A 531 96.46 79.14 -30.41
C THR A 531 96.14 80.42 -29.61
N GLU A 532 95.83 81.56 -30.27
CA GLU A 532 95.85 82.88 -29.60
C GLU A 532 94.47 83.48 -29.16
N GLU A 533 93.33 83.17 -29.78
CA GLU A 533 92.15 84.07 -29.71
C GLU A 533 91.02 83.78 -28.68
N ALA A 534 90.83 82.54 -28.20
CA ALA A 534 89.47 82.04 -27.93
C ALA A 534 88.78 82.36 -26.57
N ILE A 535 89.36 83.14 -25.66
CA ILE A 535 88.95 83.17 -24.22
C ILE A 535 87.65 83.97 -23.88
N LYS A 536 87.13 84.84 -24.77
CA LYS A 536 86.28 85.98 -24.36
C LYS A 536 84.74 85.80 -24.20
N LYS A 537 84.12 84.62 -24.34
CA LYS A 537 82.63 84.50 -24.42
C LYS A 537 81.98 83.46 -23.48
N GLN A 538 81.65 83.86 -22.24
CA GLN A 538 80.91 83.00 -21.27
C GLN A 538 79.63 83.62 -20.67
N ALA A 539 79.65 84.88 -20.22
CA ALA A 539 78.81 85.32 -19.09
C ALA A 539 77.30 85.64 -19.34
N ALA A 540 76.74 85.39 -20.53
CA ALA A 540 75.48 86.03 -20.95
C ALA A 540 74.19 85.15 -20.89
N LYS A 541 74.26 83.89 -20.45
CA LYS A 541 73.24 82.89 -20.82
C LYS A 541 72.13 82.58 -19.79
N ASP A 542 72.38 82.79 -18.50
CA ASP A 542 71.66 81.99 -17.48
C ASP A 542 70.33 82.60 -16.95
N SER A 543 70.09 83.90 -17.15
CA SER A 543 68.92 84.59 -16.57
C SER A 543 67.57 84.30 -17.24
N LEU A 544 67.55 83.71 -18.45
CA LEU A 544 66.32 83.57 -19.25
C LEU A 544 65.47 82.34 -18.90
N ASN A 545 66.07 81.28 -18.34
CA ASN A 545 65.45 79.95 -18.32
C ASN A 545 64.26 79.81 -17.34
N LYS A 546 64.18 80.63 -16.29
CA LYS A 546 63.35 80.31 -15.11
C LYS A 546 61.85 80.65 -15.23
N ILE A 547 61.46 81.50 -16.19
CA ILE A 547 60.05 81.89 -16.40
C ILE A 547 59.29 80.85 -17.25
N ASN A 548 59.98 80.15 -18.15
CA ASN A 548 59.35 79.22 -19.10
C ASN A 548 58.88 77.89 -18.49
N GLU A 549 59.35 77.51 -17.30
CA GLU A 549 59.02 76.20 -16.72
C GLU A 549 57.58 76.08 -16.19
N ILE A 550 57.00 77.17 -15.69
CA ILE A 550 55.71 77.11 -14.98
C ILE A 550 54.56 76.92 -16.00
N SER A 551 54.54 77.72 -17.06
CA SER A 551 53.52 77.65 -18.11
C SER A 551 53.51 76.31 -18.87
N LYS A 552 54.64 75.60 -18.90
CA LYS A 552 54.76 74.28 -19.58
C LYS A 552 54.17 73.12 -18.77
N LYS A 553 54.16 73.21 -17.43
CA LYS A 553 53.68 72.12 -16.56
C LYS A 553 52.16 72.01 -16.58
N TYR A 554 51.45 73.14 -16.66
CA TYR A 554 49.98 73.17 -16.77
C TYR A 554 49.47 72.52 -18.06
N THR A 555 50.05 72.87 -19.22
CA THR A 555 49.63 72.31 -20.52
C THR A 555 49.99 70.84 -20.71
N ALA A 556 51.08 70.36 -20.10
CA ALA A 556 51.41 68.93 -20.09
C ALA A 556 50.34 68.12 -19.34
N LEU A 557 49.96 68.52 -18.12
CA LEU A 557 48.98 67.78 -17.31
C LEU A 557 47.59 67.70 -17.95
N ILE A 558 47.12 68.74 -18.63
CA ILE A 558 45.86 68.69 -19.40
C ILE A 558 45.97 67.68 -20.56
N ALA A 559 47.09 67.67 -21.29
CA ALA A 559 47.31 66.76 -22.42
C ALA A 559 47.42 65.30 -21.96
N ASP A 560 48.17 65.01 -20.90
CA ASP A 560 48.34 63.67 -20.34
C ASP A 560 47.05 63.15 -19.69
N ALA A 561 46.28 64.01 -19.00
CA ALA A 561 44.95 63.65 -18.48
C ALA A 561 43.97 63.29 -19.60
N GLN A 562 43.95 64.08 -20.68
CA GLN A 562 43.10 63.82 -21.84
C GLN A 562 43.57 62.59 -22.64
N LYS A 563 44.87 62.27 -22.62
CA LYS A 563 45.41 61.00 -23.14
C LYS A 563 44.93 59.81 -22.31
N ALA A 564 45.09 59.84 -20.99
CA ALA A 564 44.64 58.77 -20.08
C ALA A 564 43.13 58.52 -20.21
N TYR A 565 42.33 59.57 -20.38
CA TYR A 565 40.90 59.46 -20.67
C TYR A 565 40.62 58.74 -22.00
N ASN A 566 41.32 59.12 -23.07
CA ASN A 566 41.18 58.48 -24.39
C ASN A 566 41.66 57.01 -24.38
N GLU A 567 42.63 56.69 -23.53
CA GLU A 567 43.14 55.34 -23.26
C GLU A 567 42.26 54.54 -22.26
N LYS A 568 41.16 55.13 -21.78
CA LYS A 568 40.20 54.57 -20.81
C LYS A 568 40.78 54.23 -19.43
N ASP A 569 41.92 54.80 -19.07
CA ASP A 569 42.35 54.87 -17.66
C ASP A 569 41.66 56.06 -16.98
N TYR A 570 40.36 55.88 -16.78
CA TYR A 570 39.47 56.82 -16.09
C TYR A 570 39.99 57.18 -14.69
N THR A 571 40.63 56.24 -14.01
CA THR A 571 41.27 56.44 -12.70
C THR A 571 42.43 57.43 -12.75
N THR A 572 43.41 57.23 -13.63
CA THR A 572 44.55 58.15 -13.79
C THR A 572 44.11 59.48 -14.37
N ALA A 573 43.18 59.48 -15.34
CA ALA A 573 42.62 60.69 -15.92
C ALA A 573 41.98 61.61 -14.87
N ARG A 574 41.18 61.05 -13.93
CA ARG A 574 40.55 61.86 -12.87
C ARG A 574 41.58 62.52 -11.96
N VAL A 575 42.67 61.82 -11.62
CA VAL A 575 43.76 62.36 -10.81
C VAL A 575 44.46 63.51 -11.55
N MET A 576 44.89 63.29 -12.80
CA MET A 576 45.61 64.31 -13.57
C MET A 576 44.75 65.55 -13.87
N PHE A 577 43.46 65.40 -14.17
CA PHE A 577 42.54 66.55 -14.27
C PHE A 577 42.37 67.28 -12.93
N SER A 578 42.37 66.56 -11.81
CA SER A 578 42.30 67.20 -10.47
C SER A 578 43.57 68.00 -10.15
N GLU A 579 44.75 67.47 -10.48
CA GLU A 579 46.03 68.18 -10.34
C GLU A 579 46.12 69.42 -11.24
N ALA A 580 45.70 69.30 -12.50
CA ALA A 580 45.65 70.43 -13.43
C ALA A 580 44.71 71.55 -12.95
N ALA A 581 43.54 71.20 -12.40
CA ALA A 581 42.63 72.16 -11.79
C ALA A 581 43.24 72.88 -10.58
N GLY A 582 44.15 72.23 -9.83
CA GLY A 582 44.91 72.85 -8.75
C GLY A 582 45.96 73.87 -9.22
N LEU A 583 46.58 73.65 -10.39
CA LEU A 583 47.62 74.54 -10.94
C LEU A 583 47.07 75.82 -11.57
N LYS A 584 45.82 75.82 -12.05
CA LYS A 584 45.06 77.03 -12.42
C LYS A 584 43.59 76.92 -11.99
N PRO A 585 43.23 77.32 -10.75
CA PRO A 585 41.87 77.20 -10.24
C PRO A 585 40.79 77.98 -11.00
N GLY A 586 41.17 78.96 -11.82
CA GLY A 586 40.23 79.74 -12.64
C GLY A 586 39.65 78.99 -13.84
N GLU A 587 40.33 77.96 -14.35
CA GLU A 587 39.96 77.27 -15.59
C GLU A 587 38.90 76.17 -15.32
N THR A 588 37.95 75.98 -16.24
CA THR A 588 36.79 75.06 -16.05
C THR A 588 36.91 73.72 -16.77
N GLU A 589 37.76 73.62 -17.80
CA GLU A 589 37.93 72.43 -18.66
C GLU A 589 38.13 71.13 -17.86
N ALA A 590 39.13 71.11 -16.98
CA ALA A 590 39.49 69.93 -16.19
C ALA A 590 38.37 69.51 -15.20
N ARG A 591 37.61 70.47 -14.65
CA ARG A 591 36.50 70.19 -13.74
C ARG A 591 35.33 69.52 -14.44
N ASN A 592 35.02 69.94 -15.67
CA ASN A 592 33.96 69.33 -16.48
C ASN A 592 34.32 67.88 -16.89
N LYS A 593 35.60 67.58 -17.12
CA LYS A 593 36.07 66.22 -17.47
C LYS A 593 35.94 65.22 -16.31
N ILE A 594 36.17 65.65 -15.07
CA ILE A 594 36.01 64.81 -13.88
C ILE A 594 34.57 64.27 -13.76
N VAL A 595 33.57 65.12 -13.99
CA VAL A 595 32.14 64.73 -13.90
C VAL A 595 31.77 63.64 -14.91
N ILE A 596 32.31 63.71 -16.13
CA ILE A 596 32.07 62.69 -17.17
C ILE A 596 32.74 61.36 -16.78
N ILE A 597 33.99 61.44 -16.29
CA ILE A 597 34.78 60.29 -15.83
C ILE A 597 34.06 59.52 -14.69
N ASP A 598 33.49 60.23 -13.72
CA ASP A 598 32.78 59.59 -12.61
C ASP A 598 31.49 58.88 -13.05
N SER A 599 30.86 59.33 -14.15
CA SER A 599 29.73 58.62 -14.77
C SER A 599 30.16 57.32 -15.48
N GLU A 600 31.28 57.34 -16.21
CA GLU A 600 31.79 56.14 -16.90
C GLU A 600 32.28 55.07 -15.90
N LEU A 601 32.87 55.50 -14.78
CA LEU A 601 33.24 54.61 -13.68
C LEU A 601 32.04 53.95 -12.99
N ALA A 602 30.90 54.65 -12.90
CA ALA A 602 29.67 54.07 -12.34
C ALA A 602 29.08 52.95 -13.22
N GLU A 603 29.10 53.09 -14.54
CA GLU A 603 28.64 52.05 -15.47
C GLU A 603 29.53 50.80 -15.42
N ILE A 604 30.85 50.98 -15.29
CA ILE A 604 31.82 49.89 -15.10
C ILE A 604 31.52 49.13 -13.79
N ALA A 605 31.27 49.84 -12.70
CA ALA A 605 30.90 49.22 -11.42
C ALA A 605 29.59 48.41 -11.51
N GLN A 606 28.58 48.91 -12.23
CA GLN A 606 27.32 48.20 -12.42
C GLN A 606 27.49 46.90 -13.23
N LYS A 607 28.33 46.91 -14.27
CA LYS A 607 28.66 45.69 -15.04
C LYS A 607 29.38 44.66 -14.17
N GLN A 608 30.32 45.08 -13.31
CA GLN A 608 31.00 44.18 -12.39
C GLN A 608 30.05 43.52 -11.36
N ILE A 609 28.99 44.21 -10.93
CA ILE A 609 27.99 43.64 -10.01
C ILE A 609 27.18 42.52 -10.70
N ILE A 610 26.81 42.70 -11.97
CA ILE A 610 26.11 41.66 -12.75
C ILE A 610 27.03 40.46 -13.00
N GLN A 611 28.30 40.72 -13.35
CA GLN A 611 29.34 39.70 -13.53
C GLN A 611 29.51 38.84 -12.26
N ASN A 612 29.77 39.47 -11.11
CA ASN A 612 29.94 38.77 -9.82
C ASN A 612 28.72 37.91 -9.45
N LYS A 613 27.49 38.36 -9.80
CA LYS A 613 26.26 37.61 -9.55
C LYS A 613 26.15 36.37 -10.45
N ALA A 614 26.52 36.48 -11.72
CA ALA A 614 26.55 35.33 -12.63
C ALA A 614 27.61 34.31 -12.21
N ASP A 615 28.81 34.77 -11.86
CA ASP A 615 29.91 33.91 -11.40
C ASP A 615 29.52 33.13 -10.13
N SER A 616 28.80 33.76 -9.20
CA SER A 616 28.26 33.07 -8.01
C SER A 616 27.19 32.03 -8.34
N LEU A 617 26.34 32.27 -9.34
CA LEU A 617 25.31 31.31 -9.76
C LEU A 617 25.92 30.15 -10.56
N ILE A 618 26.93 30.43 -11.38
CA ILE A 618 27.75 29.41 -12.05
C ILE A 618 28.41 28.50 -11.01
N ALA A 619 29.12 29.06 -10.03
CA ALA A 619 29.79 28.29 -8.98
C ALA A 619 28.81 27.44 -8.16
N ASN A 620 27.63 27.97 -7.81
CA ASN A 620 26.58 27.20 -7.14
C ASN A 620 26.06 26.04 -8.02
N GLY A 621 25.88 26.27 -9.32
CA GLY A 621 25.50 25.24 -10.28
C GLY A 621 26.55 24.14 -10.41
N GLU A 622 27.83 24.50 -10.47
CA GLU A 622 28.96 23.57 -10.54
C GLU A 622 29.11 22.75 -9.25
N ILE A 623 28.91 23.36 -8.07
CA ILE A 623 28.88 22.65 -6.79
C ILE A 623 27.70 21.68 -6.73
N ALA A 624 26.52 22.08 -7.21
CA ALA A 624 25.36 21.20 -7.31
C ALA A 624 25.59 20.03 -8.29
N MET A 625 26.29 20.24 -9.41
CA MET A 625 26.72 19.17 -10.32
C MET A 625 27.70 18.20 -9.65
N ALA A 626 28.72 18.72 -8.98
CA ALA A 626 29.72 17.92 -8.28
C ALA A 626 29.13 17.10 -7.11
N THR A 627 28.01 17.56 -6.55
CA THR A 627 27.24 16.87 -5.49
C THR A 627 26.03 16.08 -6.03
N GLN A 628 25.90 15.94 -7.35
CA GLN A 628 24.83 15.19 -8.04
C GLN A 628 23.40 15.71 -7.77
N LEU A 629 23.27 16.96 -7.31
CA LEU A 629 22.01 17.66 -7.10
C LEU A 629 21.53 18.31 -8.41
N TYR A 630 21.35 17.49 -9.45
CA TYR A 630 21.09 17.93 -10.83
C TYR A 630 19.93 18.94 -10.99
N PRO A 631 18.77 18.85 -10.27
CA PRO A 631 17.73 19.88 -10.34
C PRO A 631 18.21 21.25 -9.86
N LEU A 632 18.94 21.29 -8.73
CA LEU A 632 19.48 22.53 -8.16
C LEU A 632 20.57 23.13 -9.05
N ALA A 633 21.38 22.28 -9.71
CA ALA A 633 22.33 22.73 -10.72
C ALA A 633 21.64 23.38 -11.92
N LEU A 634 20.59 22.74 -12.44
CA LEU A 634 19.82 23.20 -13.59
C LEU A 634 19.19 24.58 -13.34
N ASP A 635 18.63 24.80 -12.16
CA ASP A 635 18.04 26.08 -11.77
C ASP A 635 19.09 27.18 -11.60
N ASN A 636 20.25 26.88 -10.99
CA ASN A 636 21.33 27.86 -10.86
C ASN A 636 21.93 28.26 -12.22
N PHE A 637 22.16 27.31 -13.14
CA PHE A 637 22.63 27.62 -14.49
C PHE A 637 21.60 28.40 -15.31
N LYS A 638 20.30 28.06 -15.21
CA LYS A 638 19.22 28.86 -15.84
C LYS A 638 19.15 30.27 -15.27
N ALA A 639 19.30 30.43 -13.95
CA ALA A 639 19.33 31.74 -13.30
C ALA A 639 20.54 32.60 -13.70
N ALA A 640 21.73 31.98 -13.86
CA ALA A 640 22.89 32.66 -14.42
C ALA A 640 22.66 33.08 -15.89
N MET A 641 22.08 32.18 -16.69
CA MET A 641 21.81 32.42 -18.13
C MET A 641 20.83 33.58 -18.35
N ALA A 642 19.87 33.77 -17.44
CA ALA A 642 18.94 34.89 -17.46
C ALA A 642 19.59 36.28 -17.20
N LEU A 643 20.87 36.34 -16.78
CA LEU A 643 21.62 37.60 -16.63
C LEU A 643 22.22 38.11 -17.95
N ASN A 644 22.05 37.38 -19.07
CA ASN A 644 22.35 37.83 -20.43
C ASN A 644 23.79 38.30 -20.71
N LEU A 645 24.79 37.82 -19.94
CA LEU A 645 26.21 38.09 -20.18
C LEU A 645 26.69 37.32 -21.44
N PRO A 646 27.09 38.00 -22.54
CA PRO A 646 27.32 37.34 -23.82
C PRO A 646 28.43 36.29 -23.80
N GLU A 647 29.51 36.56 -23.06
CA GLU A 647 30.69 35.68 -22.96
C GLU A 647 30.38 34.35 -22.26
N GLN A 648 29.36 34.31 -21.39
CA GLN A 648 28.98 33.14 -20.60
C GLN A 648 27.80 32.35 -21.18
N GLN A 649 27.02 32.92 -22.11
CA GLN A 649 25.83 32.28 -22.71
C GLN A 649 26.13 30.87 -23.26
N TYR A 650 27.17 30.73 -24.08
CA TYR A 650 27.53 29.45 -24.70
C TYR A 650 27.92 28.37 -23.67
N TYR A 651 28.63 28.77 -22.60
CA TYR A 651 28.97 27.88 -21.50
C TYR A 651 27.73 27.42 -20.74
N LEU A 652 26.86 28.37 -20.39
CA LEU A 652 25.65 28.12 -19.61
C LEU A 652 24.62 27.26 -20.36
N GLN A 653 24.41 27.50 -21.66
CA GLN A 653 23.56 26.66 -22.50
C GLN A 653 24.07 25.20 -22.54
N ARG A 654 25.40 25.02 -22.66
CA ARG A 654 26.01 23.69 -22.64
C ARG A 654 25.89 23.00 -21.28
N GLN A 655 26.05 23.73 -20.18
CA GLN A 655 25.85 23.18 -18.83
C GLN A 655 24.38 22.84 -18.55
N VAL A 656 23.43 23.67 -18.98
CA VAL A 656 21.98 23.39 -18.90
C VAL A 656 21.63 22.10 -19.65
N SER A 657 22.13 21.93 -20.89
CA SER A 657 21.93 20.70 -21.67
C SER A 657 22.54 19.48 -20.95
N TYR A 658 23.81 19.55 -20.58
CA TYR A 658 24.51 18.43 -19.93
C TYR A 658 23.87 18.04 -18.59
N THR A 659 23.41 19.01 -17.79
CA THR A 659 22.69 18.77 -16.54
C THR A 659 21.36 18.05 -16.79
N GLN A 660 20.63 18.45 -17.84
CA GLN A 660 19.39 17.78 -18.25
C GLN A 660 19.67 16.34 -18.71
N ASP A 661 20.75 16.10 -19.46
CA ASP A 661 21.16 14.77 -19.89
C ASP A 661 21.53 13.87 -18.70
N GLN A 662 22.25 14.39 -17.69
CA GLN A 662 22.54 13.64 -16.45
C GLN A 662 21.26 13.31 -15.66
N LEU A 663 20.30 14.24 -15.57
CA LEU A 663 19.01 14.00 -14.93
C LEU A 663 18.24 12.87 -15.63
N ASN A 664 18.19 12.91 -16.97
CA ASN A 664 17.54 11.90 -17.80
C ASN A 664 18.22 10.51 -17.64
N ILE A 665 19.54 10.46 -17.50
CA ILE A 665 20.29 9.22 -17.23
C ILE A 665 19.96 8.66 -15.84
N LEU A 666 19.94 9.52 -14.81
CA LEU A 666 19.64 9.10 -13.43
C LEU A 666 18.21 8.57 -13.30
N GLU A 667 17.24 9.23 -13.94
CA GLU A 667 15.85 8.76 -13.99
C GLU A 667 15.73 7.41 -14.71
N LYS A 668 16.44 7.22 -15.83
CA LYS A 668 16.48 5.93 -16.54
C LYS A 668 17.17 4.84 -15.72
N GLN A 669 18.17 5.16 -14.92
CA GLN A 669 18.78 4.22 -13.97
C GLN A 669 17.79 3.80 -12.88
N ARG A 670 17.08 4.76 -12.26
CA ARG A 670 16.02 4.50 -11.28
C ARG A 670 14.94 3.58 -11.84
N GLN A 671 14.44 3.87 -13.05
CA GLN A 671 13.44 3.03 -13.74
C GLN A 671 13.96 1.60 -13.98
N ASN A 672 15.23 1.43 -14.34
CA ASN A 672 15.85 0.10 -14.52
C ASN A 672 16.01 -0.66 -13.19
N GLU A 673 16.29 0.01 -12.07
CA GLU A 673 16.37 -0.63 -10.75
C GLU A 673 15.00 -1.02 -10.20
N GLU A 674 13.99 -0.16 -10.34
CA GLU A 674 12.59 -0.47 -10.04
C GLU A 674 12.12 -1.69 -10.85
N LEU A 675 12.37 -1.69 -12.17
CA LEU A 675 12.07 -2.81 -13.07
C LEU A 675 12.79 -4.11 -12.65
N LYS A 676 14.06 -4.04 -12.23
CA LYS A 676 14.80 -5.19 -11.72
C LYS A 676 14.16 -5.79 -10.47
N GLN A 677 13.76 -4.95 -9.50
CA GLN A 677 13.07 -5.41 -8.30
C GLN A 677 11.71 -6.05 -8.62
N HIS A 678 11.01 -5.56 -9.65
CA HIS A 678 9.80 -6.20 -10.17
C HIS A 678 10.10 -7.58 -10.81
N PHE A 679 11.16 -7.72 -11.62
CA PHE A 679 11.58 -9.02 -12.16
C PHE A 679 11.95 -10.04 -11.07
N ASP A 680 12.76 -9.65 -10.08
CA ASP A 680 13.14 -10.53 -8.96
C ASP A 680 11.91 -10.96 -8.14
N SER A 681 10.97 -10.03 -7.92
CA SER A 681 9.70 -10.29 -7.22
C SER A 681 8.79 -11.24 -8.00
N ALA A 682 8.70 -11.09 -9.33
CA ALA A 682 7.98 -12.00 -10.21
C ALA A 682 8.59 -13.41 -10.15
N MET A 683 9.89 -13.55 -10.37
CA MET A 683 10.56 -14.85 -10.36
C MET A 683 10.45 -15.57 -9.01
N SER A 684 10.45 -14.82 -7.90
CA SER A 684 10.15 -15.37 -6.58
C SER A 684 8.74 -15.95 -6.47
N ALA A 685 7.73 -15.31 -7.08
CA ALA A 685 6.36 -15.83 -7.12
C ALA A 685 6.23 -17.05 -8.05
N TYR A 686 6.87 -17.03 -9.23
CA TYR A 686 6.87 -18.16 -10.16
C TYR A 686 7.48 -19.42 -9.52
N GLU A 687 8.68 -19.34 -8.95
CA GLU A 687 9.32 -20.51 -8.34
C GLU A 687 8.56 -21.05 -7.12
N LYS A 688 7.84 -20.18 -6.37
CA LYS A 688 6.94 -20.62 -5.29
C LYS A 688 5.71 -21.37 -5.81
N GLY A 689 5.07 -20.90 -6.88
CA GLY A 689 3.96 -21.62 -7.52
C GLY A 689 4.41 -22.95 -8.13
N LYS A 690 5.59 -22.97 -8.75
CA LYS A 690 6.25 -24.16 -9.33
C LYS A 690 6.71 -25.17 -8.26
N ALA A 691 7.05 -24.71 -7.05
CA ALA A 691 7.30 -25.57 -5.91
C ALA A 691 6.00 -26.18 -5.35
N ALA A 692 4.93 -25.37 -5.20
CA ALA A 692 3.61 -25.85 -4.77
C ALA A 692 3.02 -26.89 -5.74
N LEU A 693 3.23 -26.70 -7.06
CA LEU A 693 2.73 -27.60 -8.13
C LEU A 693 3.31 -29.02 -8.08
N ARG A 694 4.33 -29.28 -7.24
CA ARG A 694 4.84 -30.64 -6.97
C ARG A 694 3.89 -31.48 -6.12
N TYR A 695 2.91 -30.84 -5.46
CA TYR A 695 1.94 -31.47 -4.57
C TYR A 695 0.54 -31.32 -5.18
N LYS A 696 -0.03 -32.42 -5.68
CA LYS A 696 -1.18 -32.42 -6.60
C LYS A 696 -2.45 -31.77 -6.04
N ASP A 697 -2.61 -31.73 -4.72
CA ASP A 697 -3.83 -31.23 -4.08
C ASP A 697 -3.69 -29.77 -3.60
N ASN A 698 -2.52 -29.16 -3.72
CA ASN A 698 -2.25 -27.78 -3.27
C ASN A 698 -2.54 -26.71 -4.35
N TYR A 699 -3.58 -26.94 -5.16
CA TYR A 699 -3.88 -26.14 -6.35
C TYR A 699 -4.18 -24.67 -6.03
N ASP A 700 -4.84 -24.35 -4.92
CA ASP A 700 -5.11 -22.95 -4.55
C ASP A 700 -3.84 -22.14 -4.28
N GLN A 701 -2.83 -22.76 -3.66
CA GLN A 701 -1.55 -22.09 -3.40
C GLN A 701 -0.71 -21.94 -4.69
N VAL A 702 -0.82 -22.88 -5.63
CA VAL A 702 -0.28 -22.71 -6.99
C VAL A 702 -0.96 -21.52 -7.68
N LEU A 703 -2.29 -21.50 -7.71
CA LEU A 703 -3.09 -20.45 -8.33
C LEU A 703 -2.79 -19.07 -7.71
N TYR A 704 -2.64 -18.97 -6.40
CA TYR A 704 -2.24 -17.73 -5.72
C TYR A 704 -0.88 -17.23 -6.21
N TYR A 705 0.16 -18.06 -6.15
CA TYR A 705 1.52 -17.64 -6.54
C TYR A 705 1.66 -17.38 -8.06
N TYR A 706 0.98 -18.16 -8.90
CA TYR A 706 0.96 -17.97 -10.35
C TYR A 706 0.12 -16.76 -10.78
N ARG A 707 -1.01 -16.47 -10.13
CA ARG A 707 -1.76 -15.21 -10.37
C ARG A 707 -0.94 -14.01 -9.90
N LYS A 708 -0.21 -14.12 -8.77
CA LYS A 708 0.73 -13.07 -8.31
C LYS A 708 1.90 -12.86 -9.27
N TYR A 709 2.43 -13.91 -9.92
CA TYR A 709 3.39 -13.75 -11.00
C TYR A 709 2.79 -12.97 -12.18
N LEU A 710 1.58 -13.33 -12.63
CA LEU A 710 0.91 -12.65 -13.75
C LEU A 710 0.52 -11.19 -13.44
N ASP A 711 0.24 -10.86 -12.18
CA ASP A 711 0.02 -9.48 -11.73
C ASP A 711 1.31 -8.64 -11.87
N ILE A 712 2.44 -9.11 -11.32
CA ILE A 712 3.71 -8.38 -11.39
C ILE A 712 4.19 -8.25 -12.86
N VAL A 713 4.06 -9.32 -13.66
CA VAL A 713 4.54 -9.35 -15.05
C VAL A 713 3.55 -8.72 -16.03
N GLY A 714 2.25 -8.68 -15.70
CA GLY A 714 1.22 -8.03 -16.51
C GLY A 714 1.31 -6.49 -16.53
N ASN A 715 2.11 -5.90 -15.63
CA ASN A 715 2.43 -4.47 -15.61
C ASN A 715 3.69 -4.11 -16.41
N MET A 716 4.32 -5.07 -17.10
CA MET A 716 5.51 -4.87 -17.95
C MET A 716 5.11 -4.80 -19.44
N ASP A 717 5.76 -3.94 -20.23
CA ASP A 717 5.52 -3.86 -21.67
C ASP A 717 6.14 -5.04 -22.46
N SER A 718 5.69 -5.24 -23.69
CA SER A 718 6.10 -6.37 -24.51
C SER A 718 7.59 -6.39 -24.90
N ALA A 719 8.23 -5.23 -25.10
CA ALA A 719 9.66 -5.16 -25.43
C ALA A 719 10.52 -5.48 -24.19
N THR A 720 10.09 -5.00 -23.03
CA THR A 720 10.67 -5.32 -21.71
C THR A 720 10.58 -6.82 -21.39
N LEU A 721 9.50 -7.49 -21.78
CA LEU A 721 9.38 -8.96 -21.64
C LEU A 721 10.32 -9.73 -22.57
N GLU A 722 10.49 -9.29 -23.82
CA GLU A 722 11.34 -9.94 -24.81
C GLU A 722 12.84 -9.77 -24.53
N GLN A 723 13.27 -8.62 -23.99
CA GLN A 723 14.66 -8.36 -23.62
C GLN A 723 15.10 -9.02 -22.29
N SER A 724 14.18 -9.70 -21.58
CA SER A 724 14.48 -10.32 -20.29
C SER A 724 15.41 -11.54 -20.41
N GLN A 725 16.52 -11.54 -19.64
CA GLN A 725 17.49 -12.66 -19.61
C GLN A 725 16.88 -14.01 -19.20
N TYR A 726 15.70 -14.00 -18.57
CA TYR A 726 14.99 -15.19 -18.09
C TYR A 726 13.85 -15.67 -19.00
N ASN A 727 13.67 -15.07 -20.18
CA ASN A 727 12.63 -15.44 -21.16
C ASN A 727 11.21 -15.46 -20.55
N LEU A 728 10.82 -14.33 -19.96
CA LEU A 728 9.55 -14.18 -19.24
C LEU A 728 8.33 -14.37 -20.14
N VAL A 729 8.45 -14.22 -21.47
CA VAL A 729 7.38 -14.54 -22.43
C VAL A 729 6.99 -16.02 -22.33
N ASN A 730 7.98 -16.93 -22.37
CA ASN A 730 7.72 -18.38 -22.25
C ASN A 730 7.27 -18.79 -20.84
N ILE A 731 7.83 -18.18 -19.79
CA ILE A 731 7.37 -18.43 -18.41
C ILE A 731 5.92 -17.97 -18.24
N THR A 732 5.56 -16.80 -18.78
CA THR A 732 4.18 -16.28 -18.76
C THR A 732 3.22 -17.16 -19.54
N LYS A 733 3.63 -17.69 -20.69
CA LYS A 733 2.85 -18.67 -21.46
C LYS A 733 2.62 -19.94 -20.64
N TYR A 734 3.67 -20.51 -20.04
CA TYR A 734 3.58 -21.69 -19.17
C TYR A 734 2.66 -21.46 -17.96
N VAL A 735 2.81 -20.32 -17.27
CA VAL A 735 2.00 -19.97 -16.09
C VAL A 735 0.52 -19.79 -16.45
N ARG A 736 0.20 -19.14 -17.57
CA ARG A 736 -1.19 -19.04 -18.08
C ARG A 736 -1.76 -20.42 -18.38
N THR A 737 -1.05 -21.26 -19.14
CA THR A 737 -1.47 -22.64 -19.43
C THR A 737 -1.66 -23.47 -18.15
N ALA A 738 -0.78 -23.31 -17.16
CA ALA A 738 -0.91 -24.01 -15.89
C ALA A 738 -2.16 -23.57 -15.11
N ILE A 739 -2.44 -22.27 -15.03
CA ILE A 739 -3.69 -21.76 -14.41
C ILE A 739 -4.93 -22.32 -15.14
N THR A 740 -4.95 -22.32 -16.48
CA THR A 740 -6.05 -22.90 -17.25
C THR A 740 -6.22 -24.38 -16.93
N ASN A 741 -5.16 -25.19 -17.08
CA ASN A 741 -5.24 -26.63 -16.83
C ASN A 741 -5.72 -26.98 -15.40
N ILE A 742 -5.32 -26.19 -14.40
CA ILE A 742 -5.74 -26.34 -13.00
C ILE A 742 -7.22 -25.96 -12.83
N ASN A 743 -7.64 -24.80 -13.35
CA ASN A 743 -9.05 -24.39 -13.34
C ASN A 743 -9.93 -25.44 -14.02
N ASP A 744 -9.54 -25.92 -15.20
CA ASP A 744 -10.24 -26.97 -15.94
C ASP A 744 -10.31 -28.30 -15.15
N GLU A 745 -9.28 -28.65 -14.37
CA GLU A 745 -9.31 -29.85 -13.51
C GLU A 745 -10.26 -29.67 -12.32
N LEU A 746 -10.29 -28.47 -11.72
CA LEU A 746 -11.24 -28.12 -10.66
C LEU A 746 -12.70 -28.09 -11.19
N GLU A 747 -12.94 -27.56 -12.39
CA GLU A 747 -14.26 -27.60 -13.03
C GLU A 747 -14.67 -29.03 -13.43
N ARG A 748 -13.75 -29.85 -13.96
CA ARG A 748 -14.04 -31.27 -14.22
C ARG A 748 -14.40 -32.02 -12.93
N LYS A 749 -13.73 -31.70 -11.80
CA LYS A 749 -14.06 -32.27 -10.48
C LYS A 749 -15.43 -31.79 -9.96
N SER A 750 -15.85 -30.55 -10.22
CA SER A 750 -17.18 -30.07 -9.81
C SER A 750 -18.32 -30.57 -10.69
N VAL A 751 -18.14 -30.59 -12.01
CA VAL A 751 -19.16 -31.05 -12.98
C VAL A 751 -19.43 -32.56 -12.85
N ALA A 752 -18.43 -33.36 -12.47
CA ALA A 752 -18.59 -34.79 -12.22
C ALA A 752 -19.60 -35.12 -11.10
N GLY A 753 -19.90 -34.19 -10.19
CA GLY A 753 -20.93 -34.34 -9.14
C GLY A 753 -22.32 -33.85 -9.54
N ALA A 754 -22.47 -33.15 -10.66
CA ALA A 754 -23.62 -32.27 -10.92
C ALA A 754 -24.82 -32.93 -11.63
N ASN A 755 -25.12 -34.21 -11.35
CA ASN A 755 -26.10 -34.99 -12.12
C ASN A 755 -27.26 -35.59 -11.27
N LYS A 756 -28.08 -34.70 -10.70
CA LYS A 756 -29.50 -34.97 -10.39
C LYS A 756 -30.29 -33.66 -10.17
N ASP A 757 -31.47 -33.60 -10.80
CA ASP A 757 -32.63 -32.73 -10.58
C ASP A 757 -32.39 -31.21 -10.43
N THR A 758 -32.79 -30.46 -11.47
CA THR A 758 -32.57 -29.01 -11.59
C THR A 758 -33.78 -28.15 -11.23
N VAL A 759 -33.55 -27.14 -10.37
CA VAL A 759 -34.34 -25.90 -10.34
C VAL A 759 -33.36 -24.74 -10.49
N HIS A 760 -33.58 -23.85 -11.46
CA HIS A 760 -32.70 -22.71 -11.68
C HIS A 760 -32.93 -21.59 -10.65
N VAL A 761 -31.84 -21.03 -10.11
CA VAL A 761 -31.43 -19.60 -10.22
C VAL A 761 -30.52 -19.20 -9.04
N LYS A 762 -29.21 -19.38 -9.20
CA LYS A 762 -28.19 -18.29 -9.21
C LYS A 762 -26.80 -18.89 -9.39
N ALA A 763 -25.93 -18.18 -10.11
CA ALA A 763 -24.51 -18.52 -10.17
C ALA A 763 -23.84 -18.29 -8.80
N PRO A 764 -22.86 -19.11 -8.39
CA PRO A 764 -22.15 -18.93 -7.13
C PRO A 764 -21.43 -17.58 -7.11
N VAL A 765 -21.49 -16.89 -5.96
CA VAL A 765 -20.86 -15.58 -5.78
C VAL A 765 -19.34 -15.74 -5.83
N ALA A 766 -18.67 -14.96 -6.68
CA ALA A 766 -17.21 -14.97 -6.78
C ALA A 766 -16.56 -14.59 -5.44
N TYR A 767 -15.52 -15.34 -5.03
CA TYR A 767 -14.80 -15.11 -3.78
C TYR A 767 -14.15 -13.72 -3.75
N ALA A 768 -14.78 -12.79 -3.03
CA ALA A 768 -14.32 -11.41 -2.89
C ALA A 768 -13.17 -11.29 -1.88
N TYR A 769 -11.94 -11.59 -2.32
CA TYR A 769 -10.73 -11.43 -1.49
C TYR A 769 -9.64 -10.51 -2.09
N TYR A 770 -10.07 -9.51 -2.86
CA TYR A 770 -9.43 -8.20 -2.86
C TYR A 770 -10.52 -7.14 -2.73
N ALA A 771 -10.56 -6.45 -1.59
CA ALA A 771 -11.38 -5.24 -1.44
C ALA A 771 -10.57 -4.05 -2.00
N PRO A 772 -10.90 -3.50 -3.18
CA PRO A 772 -10.24 -2.29 -3.65
C PRO A 772 -10.56 -1.13 -2.71
N ALA A 773 -9.58 -0.24 -2.49
CA ALA A 773 -9.74 0.93 -1.64
C ALA A 773 -10.58 2.05 -2.30
N ILE A 774 -11.76 1.69 -2.80
CA ILE A 774 -12.84 2.63 -3.14
C ILE A 774 -13.29 3.27 -1.83
N TYR A 775 -13.27 4.61 -1.77
CA TYR A 775 -13.56 5.32 -0.53
C TYR A 775 -15.07 5.44 -0.29
N TYR A 776 -15.66 4.36 0.23
CA TYR A 776 -17.06 4.36 0.64
C TYR A 776 -17.33 5.31 1.81
N PRO A 777 -18.58 5.77 2.00
CA PRO A 777 -18.97 6.53 3.18
C PRO A 777 -18.59 5.74 4.45
N ASN A 778 -17.91 6.40 5.38
CA ASN A 778 -17.31 5.72 6.52
C ASN A 778 -18.43 5.13 7.42
N PRO A 779 -18.48 3.80 7.67
CA PRO A 779 -19.47 3.19 8.56
C PRO A 779 -19.39 3.70 10.00
N LYS A 780 -18.24 4.29 10.39
CA LYS A 780 -17.99 4.87 11.72
C LYS A 780 -18.20 6.39 11.77
N ASP A 781 -18.67 7.05 10.71
CA ASP A 781 -19.03 8.47 10.76
C ASP A 781 -20.37 8.65 11.52
N PRO A 782 -20.39 9.29 12.70
CA PRO A 782 -21.62 9.45 13.48
C PRO A 782 -22.71 10.24 12.73
N ALA A 783 -22.32 11.15 11.83
CA ALA A 783 -23.26 11.96 11.06
C ALA A 783 -23.97 11.16 9.95
N LEU A 784 -23.43 10.00 9.55
CA LEU A 784 -24.06 9.11 8.57
C LEU A 784 -24.90 7.99 9.20
N GLY A 785 -24.78 7.79 10.52
CA GLY A 785 -25.51 6.74 11.24
C GLY A 785 -27.04 6.82 11.13
N TYR A 786 -27.60 8.02 10.86
CA TYR A 786 -29.04 8.14 10.56
C TYR A 786 -29.37 7.71 9.12
N VAL A 787 -28.49 7.99 8.15
CA VAL A 787 -28.69 7.65 6.72
C VAL A 787 -28.72 6.14 6.54
N TYR A 788 -27.80 5.42 7.18
CA TYR A 788 -27.77 3.94 7.16
C TYR A 788 -29.04 3.31 7.78
N ARG A 789 -29.69 3.98 8.74
CA ARG A 789 -30.98 3.53 9.30
C ARG A 789 -32.19 3.95 8.45
N LYS A 790 -32.07 5.04 7.70
CA LYS A 790 -33.13 5.58 6.81
C LYS A 790 -33.23 4.80 5.50
N TYR A 791 -32.13 4.19 5.05
CA TYR A 791 -32.05 3.40 3.82
C TYR A 791 -31.35 2.04 4.07
N PRO A 792 -31.96 1.13 4.84
CA PRO A 792 -31.32 -0.14 5.21
C PRO A 792 -31.05 -1.05 4.00
N ASP A 793 -31.86 -0.93 2.94
CA ASP A 793 -31.75 -1.75 1.72
C ASP A 793 -30.62 -1.29 0.77
N ILE A 794 -29.99 -0.13 1.03
CA ILE A 794 -28.91 0.42 0.20
C ILE A 794 -27.55 0.08 0.80
N ASN A 795 -26.80 -0.79 0.13
CA ASN A 795 -25.41 -1.06 0.50
C ASN A 795 -24.49 0.13 0.10
N PHE A 796 -24.31 1.08 1.01
CA PHE A 796 -23.37 2.20 0.83
C PHE A 796 -21.90 1.77 0.85
N PHE A 797 -21.59 0.55 1.31
CA PHE A 797 -20.24 -0.02 1.38
C PHE A 797 -19.86 -0.80 0.11
N SER A 798 -20.68 -0.70 -0.95
CA SER A 798 -20.37 -1.10 -2.31
C SER A 798 -20.65 0.05 -3.29
N SER A 799 -20.16 -0.08 -4.53
CA SER A 799 -20.66 0.71 -5.64
C SER A 799 -22.17 0.49 -5.82
N PRO A 800 -22.88 1.38 -6.52
CA PRO A 800 -24.24 1.14 -6.99
C PRO A 800 -24.31 -0.20 -7.75
N THR A 801 -25.37 -0.97 -7.57
CA THR A 801 -25.49 -2.33 -8.14
C THR A 801 -25.67 -2.33 -9.66
N ASP A 802 -26.07 -1.20 -10.23
CA ASP A 802 -26.19 -0.92 -11.67
C ASP A 802 -24.95 -0.23 -12.26
N GLN A 803 -23.94 0.11 -11.44
CA GLN A 803 -22.70 0.73 -11.91
C GLN A 803 -21.88 -0.28 -12.73
N LYS A 804 -21.81 -0.02 -14.04
CA LYS A 804 -20.93 -0.74 -14.96
C LYS A 804 -19.51 -0.17 -14.90
N PHE A 805 -18.53 -1.02 -15.19
CA PHE A 805 -17.10 -0.71 -15.30
C PHE A 805 -16.57 -1.34 -16.60
N ASP A 806 -15.53 -0.77 -17.19
CA ASP A 806 -14.98 -1.23 -18.49
C ASP A 806 -14.13 -2.52 -18.34
N SER A 807 -13.42 -2.66 -17.22
CA SER A 807 -12.81 -3.91 -16.76
C SER A 807 -12.42 -3.82 -15.30
N LEU A 808 -12.91 -4.76 -14.46
CA LEU A 808 -12.50 -4.87 -13.05
C LEU A 808 -11.05 -5.36 -12.89
N LEU A 809 -10.44 -5.94 -13.94
CA LEU A 809 -9.04 -6.36 -13.95
C LEU A 809 -8.06 -5.20 -14.15
N ASN A 810 -8.53 -4.00 -14.53
CA ASN A 810 -7.68 -2.84 -14.81
C ASN A 810 -7.42 -1.96 -13.57
N PHE A 811 -7.83 -2.40 -12.37
CA PHE A 811 -7.50 -1.69 -11.13
C PHE A 811 -6.03 -1.92 -10.75
N ASN A 812 -5.17 -0.93 -11.02
CA ASN A 812 -3.83 -0.87 -10.43
C ASN A 812 -3.80 0.10 -9.24
N VAL A 813 -2.90 -0.15 -8.28
CA VAL A 813 -2.72 0.70 -7.08
C VAL A 813 -2.40 2.16 -7.46
N GLN A 814 -1.70 2.36 -8.58
CA GLN A 814 -1.38 3.69 -9.11
C GLN A 814 -2.64 4.52 -9.38
N SER A 815 -3.70 3.95 -9.97
CA SER A 815 -4.95 4.68 -10.22
C SER A 815 -5.68 5.08 -8.92
N ASN A 816 -5.45 4.37 -7.81
CA ASN A 816 -5.93 4.78 -6.48
C ASN A 816 -5.12 5.98 -5.94
N LEU A 817 -3.79 5.95 -6.09
CA LEU A 817 -2.89 7.01 -5.62
C LEU A 817 -3.09 8.31 -6.42
N ILE A 818 -3.06 8.23 -7.76
CA ILE A 818 -3.33 9.34 -8.68
C ILE A 818 -4.75 9.89 -8.45
N GLY A 819 -5.74 9.02 -8.19
CA GLY A 819 -7.08 9.45 -7.82
C GLY A 819 -7.14 10.29 -6.53
N ARG A 820 -6.29 10.00 -5.53
CA ARG A 820 -6.19 10.79 -4.29
C ARG A 820 -5.43 12.11 -4.48
N GLU A 821 -4.40 12.10 -5.30
CA GLU A 821 -3.68 13.31 -5.72
C GLU A 821 -4.64 14.28 -6.43
N ILE A 822 -5.42 13.78 -7.39
CA ILE A 822 -6.39 14.58 -8.16
C ILE A 822 -7.54 15.10 -7.29
N MET A 823 -7.91 14.41 -6.20
CA MET A 823 -8.85 14.96 -5.21
C MET A 823 -8.35 16.24 -4.52
N SER A 824 -7.04 16.40 -4.34
CA SER A 824 -6.45 17.56 -3.64
C SER A 824 -6.03 18.72 -4.56
N LEU A 825 -6.03 18.53 -5.89
CA LEU A 825 -5.75 19.59 -6.85
C LEU A 825 -6.72 20.78 -6.72
N LYS A 826 -6.22 21.98 -7.01
CA LYS A 826 -7.05 23.19 -7.12
C LYS A 826 -7.93 23.10 -8.38
N PRO A 827 -9.16 23.65 -8.39
CA PRO A 827 -9.99 23.66 -9.59
C PRO A 827 -9.35 24.50 -10.69
N GLU A 828 -9.45 24.00 -11.93
CA GLU A 828 -8.99 24.64 -13.17
C GLU A 828 -10.14 24.85 -14.17
N LEU A 829 -11.28 24.20 -13.91
CA LEU A 829 -12.53 24.26 -14.66
C LEU A 829 -13.70 24.52 -13.70
N GLU A 830 -14.78 25.10 -14.20
CA GLU A 830 -16.05 25.26 -13.49
C GLU A 830 -17.26 24.81 -14.34
N LEU A 831 -17.05 23.81 -15.20
CA LEU A 831 -18.10 23.24 -16.05
C LEU A 831 -19.15 22.55 -15.17
N ALA A 832 -20.39 23.06 -15.17
CA ALA A 832 -21.36 22.70 -14.15
C ALA A 832 -22.79 22.50 -14.68
N ASP A 833 -23.54 21.66 -13.96
CA ASP A 833 -24.98 21.45 -14.08
C ASP A 833 -25.63 21.55 -12.68
N SER A 834 -26.94 21.81 -12.61
CA SER A 834 -27.67 21.99 -11.35
C SER A 834 -29.14 21.57 -11.47
N SER A 835 -29.56 20.66 -10.59
CA SER A 835 -30.93 20.13 -10.56
C SER A 835 -31.35 19.86 -9.11
N ASN A 836 -32.59 20.21 -8.75
CA ASN A 836 -33.18 20.06 -7.41
C ASN A 836 -32.20 20.37 -6.25
N ASN A 837 -31.68 21.60 -6.21
CA ASN A 837 -30.74 22.09 -5.19
C ASN A 837 -29.38 21.36 -5.09
N VAL A 838 -29.08 20.41 -5.98
CA VAL A 838 -27.75 19.78 -6.08
C VAL A 838 -27.03 20.30 -7.31
N LYS A 839 -25.77 20.72 -7.14
CA LYS A 839 -24.89 21.20 -8.21
C LYS A 839 -23.72 20.25 -8.40
N LEU A 840 -23.46 19.89 -9.66
CA LEU A 840 -22.33 19.05 -10.08
C LEU A 840 -21.36 19.90 -10.89
N ILE A 841 -20.08 19.88 -10.55
CA ILE A 841 -19.05 20.70 -11.19
C ILE A 841 -17.85 19.81 -11.58
N CYS A 842 -17.51 19.73 -12.86
CA CYS A 842 -16.23 19.21 -13.31
C CYS A 842 -15.15 20.27 -13.03
N GLN A 843 -14.22 19.96 -12.12
CA GLN A 843 -13.20 20.89 -11.64
C GLN A 843 -11.85 20.74 -12.33
N ASN A 844 -11.50 19.54 -12.79
CA ASN A 844 -10.24 19.24 -13.46
C ASN A 844 -10.41 18.03 -14.39
N ILE A 845 -9.72 18.04 -15.53
CA ILE A 845 -9.51 16.88 -16.41
C ILE A 845 -8.01 16.64 -16.48
N ASN A 846 -7.55 15.44 -16.13
CA ASN A 846 -6.13 15.10 -16.04
C ASN A 846 -5.86 13.79 -16.80
N PHE A 847 -4.83 13.78 -17.64
CA PHE A 847 -4.37 12.56 -18.32
C PHE A 847 -3.09 12.08 -17.63
N LYS A 848 -3.07 10.83 -17.14
CA LYS A 848 -1.90 10.24 -16.46
C LYS A 848 -1.81 8.76 -16.84
N HIS A 849 -0.71 8.38 -17.51
CA HIS A 849 -0.57 7.05 -18.11
C HIS A 849 -1.74 6.77 -19.09
N ASN A 850 -2.23 5.53 -19.14
CA ASN A 850 -3.29 5.11 -20.07
C ASN A 850 -4.72 5.43 -19.55
N ASN A 851 -4.88 6.41 -18.67
CA ASN A 851 -6.15 6.77 -18.02
C ASN A 851 -6.37 8.30 -18.06
N VAL A 852 -7.63 8.71 -18.21
CA VAL A 852 -8.10 10.08 -18.00
C VAL A 852 -8.95 10.15 -16.72
N TYR A 853 -8.73 11.18 -15.93
CA TYR A 853 -9.26 11.37 -14.58
C TYR A 853 -10.07 12.67 -14.52
N PHE A 854 -11.36 12.56 -14.28
CA PHE A 854 -12.29 13.68 -14.16
C PHE A 854 -12.60 13.94 -12.69
N LYS A 855 -12.17 15.09 -12.17
CA LYS A 855 -12.47 15.50 -10.79
C LYS A 855 -13.82 16.21 -10.75
N PHE A 856 -14.75 15.72 -9.95
CA PHE A 856 -16.06 16.34 -9.76
C PHE A 856 -16.26 16.80 -8.32
N LEU A 857 -16.77 18.02 -8.14
CA LEU A 857 -17.33 18.52 -6.89
C LEU A 857 -18.85 18.42 -6.95
N VAL A 858 -19.45 17.79 -5.94
CA VAL A 858 -20.91 17.76 -5.72
C VAL A 858 -21.22 18.67 -4.54
N GLN A 859 -22.11 19.65 -4.73
CA GLN A 859 -22.58 20.58 -3.71
C GLN A 859 -24.08 20.36 -3.50
N ASN A 860 -24.50 20.15 -2.26
CA ASN A 860 -25.91 19.96 -1.93
C ASN A 860 -26.41 21.16 -1.10
N TYR A 861 -27.30 21.96 -1.70
CA TYR A 861 -27.94 23.11 -1.06
C TYR A 861 -29.30 22.77 -0.44
N ASP A 862 -29.78 21.54 -0.59
CA ASP A 862 -31.02 21.09 0.05
C ASP A 862 -30.82 20.82 1.56
N SER A 863 -31.93 20.59 2.24
CA SER A 863 -32.02 20.09 3.60
C SER A 863 -31.72 18.58 3.72
N THR A 864 -32.07 17.80 2.70
CA THR A 864 -31.94 16.33 2.70
C THR A 864 -30.62 15.85 2.07
N GLU A 865 -30.16 14.66 2.46
CA GLU A 865 -28.96 14.04 1.88
C GLU A 865 -29.11 13.58 0.43
N PHE A 866 -28.09 13.87 -0.39
CA PHE A 866 -27.93 13.32 -1.74
C PHE A 866 -27.04 12.07 -1.69
N LEU A 867 -27.47 11.01 -2.39
CA LEU A 867 -26.85 9.69 -2.35
C LEU A 867 -26.22 9.37 -3.72
N THR A 868 -24.89 9.52 -3.90
CA THR A 868 -24.26 9.28 -5.22
C THR A 868 -24.52 7.85 -5.72
N GLY A 869 -25.28 7.75 -6.80
CA GLY A 869 -25.59 6.52 -7.52
C GLY A 869 -24.73 6.35 -8.76
N ARG A 870 -25.32 5.81 -9.84
CA ARG A 870 -24.62 5.45 -11.06
C ARG A 870 -24.08 6.68 -11.80
N MET A 871 -22.86 6.54 -12.31
CA MET A 871 -22.13 7.53 -13.10
C MET A 871 -21.79 6.98 -14.49
N LEU A 872 -22.02 7.76 -15.53
CA LEU A 872 -21.76 7.41 -16.92
C LEU A 872 -21.20 8.60 -17.70
N LEU A 873 -19.95 8.49 -18.16
CA LEU A 873 -19.41 9.36 -19.19
C LEU A 873 -19.77 8.79 -20.58
N SER A 874 -20.17 9.65 -21.51
CA SER A 874 -20.45 9.27 -22.90
C SER A 874 -20.22 10.42 -23.87
N TYR A 875 -20.09 10.15 -25.17
CA TYR A 875 -20.00 11.16 -26.22
C TYR A 875 -20.64 10.67 -27.52
N LYS A 876 -20.77 11.54 -28.52
CA LYS A 876 -21.36 11.20 -29.84
C LYS A 876 -20.41 11.60 -30.98
N PRO A 877 -19.65 10.66 -31.55
CA PRO A 877 -18.71 10.96 -32.62
C PRO A 877 -19.44 11.45 -33.88
N ASN A 878 -18.95 12.53 -34.51
CA ASN A 878 -19.45 13.10 -35.76
C ASN A 878 -20.98 13.29 -35.84
N GLY A 879 -21.62 13.65 -34.73
CA GLY A 879 -23.08 13.84 -34.68
C GLY A 879 -23.90 12.54 -34.79
N SER A 880 -23.29 11.38 -34.56
CA SER A 880 -23.96 10.07 -34.57
C SER A 880 -25.19 10.03 -33.65
N LYS A 881 -26.19 9.24 -34.04
CA LYS A 881 -27.34 8.94 -33.17
C LYS A 881 -26.90 8.13 -31.94
N ASP A 882 -25.93 7.24 -32.12
CA ASP A 882 -25.44 6.33 -31.08
C ASP A 882 -24.37 6.99 -30.21
N SER A 883 -24.51 6.82 -28.90
CA SER A 883 -23.55 7.32 -27.91
C SER A 883 -22.47 6.28 -27.61
N VAL A 884 -21.21 6.66 -27.74
CA VAL A 884 -20.08 5.87 -27.24
C VAL A 884 -20.02 6.06 -25.73
N LYS A 885 -19.97 4.96 -24.98
CA LYS A 885 -20.03 4.95 -23.51
C LYS A 885 -18.64 4.67 -22.94
N LEU A 886 -18.11 5.62 -22.18
CA LEU A 886 -16.79 5.56 -21.55
C LEU A 886 -16.97 5.13 -20.10
N TYR A 887 -17.23 3.83 -19.90
CA TYR A 887 -17.35 3.26 -18.56
C TYR A 887 -16.06 3.43 -17.76
N PRO A 888 -16.14 3.56 -16.42
CA PRO A 888 -14.96 3.77 -15.60
C PRO A 888 -14.14 2.49 -15.51
N ASN A 889 -12.82 2.62 -15.49
CA ASN A 889 -11.91 1.61 -14.93
C ASN A 889 -11.97 1.64 -13.39
N TYR A 890 -12.14 2.84 -12.81
CA TYR A 890 -12.16 3.08 -11.38
C TYR A 890 -12.96 4.36 -11.04
N VAL A 891 -13.54 4.42 -9.84
CA VAL A 891 -14.17 5.64 -9.29
C VAL A 891 -13.64 5.84 -7.87
N ALA A 892 -12.97 6.97 -7.66
CA ALA A 892 -12.52 7.39 -6.35
C ALA A 892 -13.67 8.06 -5.58
N SER A 893 -14.20 7.32 -4.60
CA SER A 893 -15.27 7.69 -3.68
C SER A 893 -16.71 7.70 -4.26
N TYR A 894 -17.64 7.24 -3.44
CA TYR A 894 -19.10 7.38 -3.62
C TYR A 894 -19.68 8.13 -2.41
N PRO A 895 -19.47 9.45 -2.31
CA PRO A 895 -19.81 10.21 -1.11
C PRO A 895 -21.33 10.39 -0.92
N ILE A 896 -21.79 10.23 0.32
CA ILE A 896 -23.08 10.79 0.76
C ILE A 896 -22.85 12.29 1.03
N ILE A 897 -23.64 13.16 0.41
CA ILE A 897 -23.58 14.61 0.62
C ILE A 897 -24.82 15.05 1.40
N LEU A 898 -24.67 15.18 2.72
CA LEU A 898 -25.69 15.75 3.60
C LEU A 898 -26.05 17.19 3.18
N GLY A 899 -27.24 17.65 3.57
CA GLY A 899 -27.70 19.01 3.29
C GLY A 899 -26.72 20.10 3.75
N GLY A 900 -26.55 21.13 2.93
CA GLY A 900 -25.59 22.22 3.15
C GLY A 900 -24.11 21.82 3.08
N ARG A 901 -23.76 20.64 2.51
CA ARG A 901 -22.37 20.15 2.39
C ARG A 901 -21.94 19.97 0.94
N GLN A 902 -20.64 19.75 0.76
CA GLN A 902 -20.03 19.43 -0.52
C GLN A 902 -18.98 18.32 -0.39
N LYS A 903 -18.79 17.52 -1.44
CA LYS A 903 -17.81 16.41 -1.50
C LYS A 903 -17.23 16.27 -2.90
N VAL A 904 -15.99 15.79 -2.98
CA VAL A 904 -15.28 15.50 -4.23
C VAL A 904 -15.30 13.99 -4.51
N LEU A 905 -15.40 13.64 -5.79
CA LEU A 905 -15.18 12.30 -6.35
C LEU A 905 -14.30 12.41 -7.61
N VAL A 906 -13.65 11.32 -8.02
CA VAL A 906 -12.89 11.27 -9.29
C VAL A 906 -13.33 10.06 -10.12
N TYR A 907 -13.76 10.31 -11.34
CA TYR A 907 -14.14 9.27 -12.31
C TYR A 907 -12.96 8.99 -13.23
N VAL A 908 -12.56 7.72 -13.37
CA VAL A 908 -11.36 7.33 -14.13
C VAL A 908 -11.75 6.42 -15.29
N ALA A 909 -11.55 6.90 -16.51
CA ALA A 909 -11.89 6.20 -17.76
C ALA A 909 -10.64 6.02 -18.64
N ARG A 910 -10.77 5.22 -19.71
CA ARG A 910 -9.76 5.21 -20.79
C ARG A 910 -9.88 6.50 -21.62
N PRO A 911 -8.77 7.10 -22.08
CA PRO A 911 -8.82 8.19 -23.04
C PRO A 911 -9.55 7.77 -24.33
N ALA A 912 -10.44 8.63 -24.80
CA ALA A 912 -11.01 8.58 -26.13
C ALA A 912 -10.45 9.71 -27.00
N VAL A 913 -10.53 9.55 -28.33
CA VAL A 913 -10.33 10.66 -29.27
C VAL A 913 -11.68 11.35 -29.44
N ILE A 914 -11.70 12.66 -29.15
CA ILE A 914 -12.88 13.53 -29.16
C ILE A 914 -12.53 14.73 -30.06
N ALA A 915 -13.41 15.17 -30.95
CA ALA A 915 -13.17 16.39 -31.74
C ALA A 915 -13.41 17.65 -30.90
N ASP A 916 -12.81 18.79 -31.24
CA ASP A 916 -12.91 20.02 -30.42
C ASP A 916 -14.34 20.58 -30.33
N GLU A 917 -15.12 20.32 -31.38
CA GLU A 917 -16.54 20.63 -31.57
C GLU A 917 -17.50 19.60 -30.96
N GLU A 918 -17.01 18.42 -30.56
CA GLU A 918 -17.81 17.40 -29.88
C GLU A 918 -17.97 17.72 -28.39
N ASN A 919 -18.87 16.99 -27.72
CA ASN A 919 -19.09 17.12 -26.28
C ASN A 919 -19.15 15.74 -25.62
N LEU A 920 -18.50 15.61 -24.47
CA LEU A 920 -18.73 14.52 -23.55
C LEU A 920 -19.84 14.92 -22.56
N HIS A 921 -20.66 13.96 -22.16
CA HIS A 921 -21.73 14.10 -21.19
C HIS A 921 -21.44 13.20 -20.00
N PHE A 922 -21.33 13.78 -18.81
CA PHE A 922 -21.20 13.07 -17.55
C PHE A 922 -22.52 13.04 -16.81
N GLU A 923 -23.27 11.94 -16.99
CA GLU A 923 -24.48 11.64 -16.24
C GLU A 923 -24.12 11.10 -14.84
N MET A 924 -24.74 11.67 -13.80
CA MET A 924 -24.84 11.04 -12.48
C MET A 924 -26.30 10.98 -12.04
N VAL A 925 -26.75 9.80 -11.61
CA VAL A 925 -28.07 9.57 -11.00
C VAL A 925 -27.88 9.25 -9.52
N ASP A 926 -28.83 9.65 -8.67
CA ASP A 926 -28.80 9.30 -7.24
C ASP A 926 -29.28 7.85 -6.98
N ARG A 927 -28.96 7.28 -5.81
CA ARG A 927 -29.30 5.88 -5.45
C ARG A 927 -30.80 5.59 -5.25
N LEU A 928 -31.68 6.56 -5.49
CA LEU A 928 -33.13 6.41 -5.42
C LEU A 928 -33.83 6.68 -6.76
N ASP A 929 -33.08 6.92 -7.84
CA ASP A 929 -33.57 7.32 -9.18
C ASP A 929 -34.51 8.55 -9.15
N LYS A 930 -34.29 9.46 -8.20
CA LYS A 930 -35.05 10.71 -7.99
C LYS A 930 -34.41 11.92 -8.66
N LEU A 931 -33.09 11.90 -8.84
CA LEU A 931 -32.33 13.03 -9.36
C LEU A 931 -31.23 12.58 -10.33
N LYS A 932 -31.27 13.15 -11.53
CA LYS A 932 -30.19 13.10 -12.52
C LYS A 932 -29.53 14.49 -12.64
N LEU A 933 -28.21 14.48 -12.81
CA LEU A 933 -27.35 15.61 -13.17
C LEU A 933 -26.55 15.22 -14.44
N ASP A 934 -26.28 16.17 -15.34
CA ASP A 934 -25.62 15.93 -16.65
C ASP A 934 -24.64 17.07 -16.98
N VAL A 935 -23.36 16.90 -16.60
CA VAL A 935 -22.34 17.91 -16.93
C VAL A 935 -21.84 17.69 -18.35
N THR A 936 -22.09 18.69 -19.21
CA THR A 936 -21.52 18.77 -20.55
C THR A 936 -20.08 19.27 -20.48
N ILE A 937 -19.16 18.55 -21.14
CA ILE A 937 -17.74 18.84 -21.21
C ILE A 937 -17.35 19.00 -22.68
N PRO A 938 -16.99 20.22 -23.14
CA PRO A 938 -16.55 20.44 -24.51
C PRO A 938 -15.29 19.64 -24.85
N GLY A 939 -15.23 19.07 -26.06
CA GLY A 939 -14.07 18.35 -26.57
C GLY A 939 -12.81 19.19 -26.54
N SER A 940 -12.90 20.46 -26.91
CA SER A 940 -11.82 21.45 -26.78
C SER A 940 -11.31 21.66 -25.35
N ALA A 941 -12.15 21.50 -24.31
CA ALA A 941 -11.70 21.55 -22.91
C ALA A 941 -10.99 20.25 -22.50
N TYR A 942 -11.49 19.10 -22.95
CA TYR A 942 -10.90 17.77 -22.75
C TYR A 942 -9.53 17.65 -23.47
N ASN A 943 -9.45 18.05 -24.74
CA ASN A 943 -8.23 18.01 -25.57
C ASN A 943 -7.17 18.99 -25.07
N LYS A 944 -7.55 20.19 -24.60
CA LYS A 944 -6.62 21.13 -23.95
C LYS A 944 -5.97 20.53 -22.69
N SER A 945 -6.70 19.71 -21.93
CA SER A 945 -6.16 18.96 -20.79
C SER A 945 -5.29 17.75 -21.19
N GLN A 946 -5.29 17.33 -22.45
CA GLN A 946 -4.46 16.24 -22.97
C GLN A 946 -3.08 16.73 -23.46
N GLY A 947 -2.93 18.04 -23.72
CA GLY A 947 -1.69 18.66 -24.21
C GLY A 947 -0.79 19.30 -23.13
N ASN A 948 -1.12 19.12 -21.84
CA ASN A 948 -0.39 19.63 -20.66
C ASN A 948 0.08 18.48 -19.76
#